data_AF-A0A355TZJ0-F1
#
_entry.id   AF-A0A355TZJ0-F1
#
_cell.length_a   1.000
_cell.length_b   1.000
_cell.length_c   1.000
_cell.angle_alpha   90.00
_cell.angle_beta   90.00
_cell.angle_gamma   90.00
#
_symmetry.space_group_name_H-M   'P 1'
#
loop_
_entity.id
_entity.type
_entity.pdbx_description
1 polymer ?
#
loop_
_entity_poly.entity_id
_entity_poly.type
_entity_poly.pdbx_seq_one_letter_code
_entity_poly.pdbx_strand_id
1 'polypeptide(L)'
;SSLFAKALCFYREKELYTHTSLGEKAGISKAKIGKWEKGENLPNIDEFKSLCEILKVDYETLYFGKVPENPPQTLKKPKISLANKLLFGGSLFCLLVSIGVFTGFSVYGANPFKENGTNLNSTKKDLSQYAKVTYHYDLLDLDRVELVLRGECAPSPSLEEEGYLLKGYFYQDKEFDFSLPIMSDITLIGKLETKSYDVYFMSFDSQKVIEHQKVEFKKDAIPPTAEIIPGFRFVSWGNYQCIRRETFVYPTYEKLGDITVHLDPDGGDLGEQSDTIEKYSQDMHDSLPKPTKKGYTFQYWEYQGEEFLKTTPISNEIVYLKAIYKANTYTITFAQTSISPMEVSYGQILEWEDIPALDPLSGSKISGWSYSNELLTFPFTYSYDFNIVLYPHFDSIGFTYSENEDGTLTLVKIINGKEKSVIIPSEAQGKRISKIANSCLVNDSEISQIRFLSEQVDIEEGAFQNLSALRKVDFENIKSSSVFAPNIFVNCPNVTSLTIGEAKSLNGEPYYLKDYGLKGKETFKLTFNSSFENIPEKFNEGFGQIETIVLGDSIQEVSFGCLHTYGIGLKEFYPGLSLRKLEIALPDLDQNILQFNSPIEFTLEGEAKGKVKQLILSEGGSLTNFKGFTANTFKSFGDTKFNNETLIASKDVHLGKNVTVYNTETLFTNLDETGIDITFYGTKTIPTGISNIHFYVGTGEERIHFNNDMDYEEIGSGSSSGNLSYEEIGDGEK
;
A
#
# COMPACT_ATOMS: atom_id res chain seq x y z
N SER A 1 72.87 18.26 27.95
CA SER A 1 73.24 18.05 29.37
C SER A 1 72.65 19.11 30.32
N SER A 2 72.51 20.39 29.93
CA SER A 2 72.14 21.47 30.87
C SER A 2 70.75 21.38 31.52
N LEU A 3 69.75 20.74 30.91
CA LEU A 3 68.42 20.55 31.51
C LEU A 3 68.46 19.50 32.62
N PHE A 4 68.95 18.29 32.31
CA PHE A 4 69.26 17.26 33.31
C PHE A 4 70.13 17.78 34.46
N ALA A 5 71.18 18.55 34.16
CA ALA A 5 72.06 19.12 35.18
C ALA A 5 71.32 20.00 36.20
N LYS A 6 70.38 20.84 35.73
CA LYS A 6 69.52 21.68 36.59
C LYS A 6 68.52 20.86 37.39
N ALA A 7 67.88 19.87 36.77
CA ALA A 7 66.91 19.00 37.44
C ALA A 7 67.58 18.13 38.52
N LEU A 8 68.73 17.52 38.21
CA LEU A 8 69.51 16.75 39.18
C LEU A 8 69.85 17.60 40.41
N CYS A 9 70.32 18.84 40.21
CA CYS A 9 70.59 19.77 41.30
C CYS A 9 69.32 20.10 42.11
N PHE A 10 68.22 20.47 41.43
CA PHE A 10 66.94 20.81 42.08
C PHE A 10 66.37 19.66 42.91
N TYR A 11 66.29 18.44 42.36
CA TYR A 11 65.75 17.29 43.09
C TYR A 11 66.71 16.80 44.18
N ARG A 12 68.04 16.89 43.98
CA ARG A 12 69.00 16.64 45.06
C ARG A 12 68.78 17.59 46.24
N GLU A 13 68.59 18.88 45.98
CA GLU A 13 68.42 19.90 47.03
C GLU A 13 67.04 19.84 47.69
N LYS A 14 65.98 19.57 46.92
CA LYS A 14 64.62 19.31 47.43
C LYS A 14 64.60 18.16 48.43
N GLU A 15 65.28 17.05 48.11
CA GLU A 15 65.41 15.88 48.99
C GLU A 15 66.58 16.01 49.99
N LEU A 16 67.16 17.22 50.14
CA LEU A 16 68.20 17.60 51.11
C LEU A 16 69.50 16.76 51.06
N TYR A 17 69.82 16.18 49.91
CA TYR A 17 71.05 15.43 49.72
C TYR A 17 72.26 16.32 49.42
N THR A 18 73.44 15.92 49.92
CA THR A 18 74.73 16.48 49.50
C THR A 18 75.30 15.64 48.36
N HIS A 19 76.27 16.14 47.59
CA HIS A 19 76.97 15.31 46.59
C HIS A 19 77.62 14.06 47.19
N THR A 20 78.03 14.11 48.46
CA THR A 20 78.59 12.95 49.18
C THR A 20 77.49 11.94 49.51
N SER A 21 76.39 12.36 50.14
CA SER A 21 75.34 11.43 50.59
C SER A 21 74.47 10.90 49.45
N LEU A 22 74.29 11.65 48.35
CA LEU A 22 73.70 11.10 47.11
C LEU A 22 74.65 10.09 46.46
N GLY A 23 75.97 10.38 46.46
CA GLY A 23 76.98 9.49 45.90
C GLY A 23 77.07 8.15 46.63
N GLU A 24 77.09 8.19 47.97
CA GLU A 24 77.09 6.97 48.80
C GLU A 24 75.84 6.12 48.58
N LYS A 25 74.65 6.73 48.47
CA LYS A 25 73.41 5.99 48.18
C LYS A 25 73.35 5.39 46.77
N ALA A 26 73.89 6.09 45.78
CA ALA A 26 73.85 5.66 44.38
C ALA A 26 75.05 4.79 43.96
N GLY A 27 76.03 4.58 44.83
CA GLY A 27 77.29 3.89 44.49
C GLY A 27 78.22 4.71 43.58
N ILE A 28 78.04 6.03 43.53
CA ILE A 28 78.68 6.94 42.56
C ILE A 28 79.59 7.94 43.28
N SER A 29 80.76 8.25 42.74
CA SER A 29 81.64 9.22 43.39
C SER A 29 81.05 10.64 43.35
N LYS A 30 81.18 11.39 44.45
CA LYS A 30 80.72 12.80 44.55
C LYS A 30 81.26 13.71 43.44
N ALA A 31 82.45 13.40 42.92
CA ALA A 31 83.06 14.10 41.81
C ALA A 31 82.33 13.88 40.47
N LYS A 32 81.69 12.71 40.28
CA LYS A 32 80.89 12.41 39.07
C LYS A 32 79.56 13.17 39.10
N ILE A 33 78.87 13.17 40.25
CA ILE A 33 77.65 13.95 40.48
C ILE A 33 77.91 15.46 40.25
N GLY A 34 79.00 15.98 40.81
CA GLY A 34 79.39 17.38 40.60
C GLY A 34 79.74 17.76 39.15
N LYS A 35 80.10 16.79 38.29
CA LYS A 35 80.29 17.00 36.84
C LYS A 35 78.97 16.96 36.07
N TRP A 36 78.04 16.10 36.50
CA TRP A 36 76.69 16.02 35.96
C TRP A 36 75.87 17.28 36.23
N GLU A 37 75.92 17.84 37.45
CA GLU A 37 75.26 19.12 37.78
C GLU A 37 75.89 20.35 37.09
N LYS A 38 77.13 20.22 36.60
CA LYS A 38 77.77 21.21 35.70
C LYS A 38 77.47 20.97 34.22
N GLY A 39 76.84 19.84 33.88
CA GLY A 39 76.56 19.43 32.52
C GLY A 39 77.78 19.03 31.69
N GLU A 40 78.93 18.75 32.33
CA GLU A 40 80.19 18.35 31.66
C GLU A 40 80.06 17.00 30.94
N ASN A 41 79.26 16.09 31.51
CA ASN A 41 78.87 14.81 30.91
C ASN A 41 77.51 14.35 31.45
N LEU A 42 77.03 13.18 31.00
CA LEU A 42 75.81 12.53 31.49
C LEU A 42 76.16 11.21 32.20
N PRO A 43 75.31 10.71 33.12
CA PRO A 43 75.39 9.35 33.64
C PRO A 43 75.11 8.31 32.53
N ASN A 44 75.51 7.06 32.76
CA ASN A 44 75.00 5.95 31.96
C ASN A 44 73.56 5.57 32.38
N ILE A 45 72.93 4.63 31.66
CA ILE A 45 71.51 4.28 31.88
C ILE A 45 71.24 3.73 33.29
N ASP A 46 72.15 2.93 33.85
CA ASP A 46 71.95 2.30 35.17
C ASP A 46 72.22 3.30 36.31
N GLU A 47 73.22 4.16 36.15
CA GLU A 47 73.45 5.33 37.02
C GLU A 47 72.25 6.28 36.99
N PHE A 48 71.65 6.51 35.83
CA PHE A 48 70.48 7.36 35.67
C PHE A 48 69.23 6.77 36.35
N LYS A 49 68.97 5.46 36.20
CA LYS A 49 67.88 4.76 36.91
C LYS A 49 68.05 4.83 38.42
N SER A 50 69.26 4.59 38.93
CA SER A 50 69.55 4.68 40.37
C SER A 50 69.29 6.09 40.91
N LEU A 51 69.65 7.14 40.17
CA LEU A 51 69.32 8.52 40.53
C LEU A 51 67.79 8.77 40.55
N CYS A 52 67.04 8.25 39.58
CA CYS A 52 65.57 8.36 39.52
C CYS A 52 64.92 7.73 40.77
N GLU A 53 65.33 6.52 41.14
CA GLU A 53 64.81 5.81 42.31
C GLU A 53 65.14 6.52 43.63
N ILE A 54 66.39 6.98 43.82
CA ILE A 54 66.84 7.61 45.06
C ILE A 54 66.23 9.00 45.26
N LEU A 55 66.04 9.76 44.16
CA LEU A 55 65.42 11.09 44.16
C LEU A 55 63.89 11.03 43.96
N LYS A 56 63.31 9.83 43.82
CA LYS A 56 61.88 9.58 43.61
C LYS A 56 61.26 10.43 42.50
N VAL A 57 61.96 10.48 41.37
CA VAL A 57 61.60 11.25 40.18
C VAL A 57 61.62 10.34 38.96
N ASP A 58 60.67 10.49 38.05
CA ASP A 58 60.61 9.67 36.84
C ASP A 58 61.70 10.07 35.82
N TYR A 59 61.89 9.19 34.83
CA TYR A 59 62.94 9.35 33.83
C TYR A 59 62.80 10.63 33.00
N GLU A 60 61.58 10.99 32.58
CA GLU A 60 61.38 12.14 31.71
C GLU A 60 61.57 13.45 32.46
N THR A 61 61.02 13.56 33.67
CA THR A 61 61.16 14.72 34.54
C THR A 61 62.63 15.01 34.84
N LEU A 62 63.42 13.98 35.16
CA LEU A 62 64.86 14.15 35.41
C LEU A 62 65.65 14.42 34.13
N TYR A 63 65.38 13.73 33.01
CA TYR A 63 66.21 13.82 31.79
C TYR A 63 65.94 15.10 30.99
N PHE A 64 64.67 15.41 30.75
CA PHE A 64 64.24 16.59 29.98
C PHE A 64 64.10 17.85 30.84
N GLY A 65 64.21 17.72 32.17
CA GLY A 65 64.34 18.84 33.09
C GLY A 65 63.06 19.64 33.30
N LYS A 66 61.90 18.97 33.36
CA LYS A 66 60.61 19.57 33.73
C LYS A 66 60.55 19.88 35.23
N VAL A 67 61.35 20.84 35.68
CA VAL A 67 61.20 21.45 37.01
C VAL A 67 59.97 22.38 36.98
N PRO A 68 59.06 22.33 37.97
CA PRO A 68 57.90 23.24 38.01
C PRO A 68 58.30 24.71 38.23
N GLU A 69 57.73 25.62 37.44
CA GLU A 69 57.69 27.06 37.74
C GLU A 69 56.55 27.31 38.76
N ASN A 70 56.71 27.96 39.92
CA ASN A 70 57.75 28.87 40.41
C ASN A 70 58.01 28.69 41.93
N PRO A 71 59.20 29.07 42.45
CA PRO A 71 59.39 29.51 43.83
C PRO A 71 59.11 31.03 43.99
N PRO A 72 58.69 31.52 45.17
CA PRO A 72 58.38 32.93 45.39
C PRO A 72 59.58 33.79 45.84
N GLN A 73 59.68 35.02 45.29
CA GLN A 73 60.43 36.18 45.83
C GLN A 73 61.99 36.05 45.89
N THR A 74 62.85 37.09 45.87
CA THR A 74 62.71 38.57 45.82
C THR A 74 64.03 39.25 45.33
N LEU A 75 63.97 40.57 45.06
CA LEU A 75 65.04 41.59 45.22
C LEU A 75 66.29 41.68 44.27
N LYS A 76 66.29 42.77 43.49
CA LYS A 76 67.41 43.68 43.09
C LYS A 76 68.46 43.25 42.03
N LYS A 77 68.38 43.92 40.87
CA LYS A 77 69.50 44.27 39.94
C LYS A 77 70.54 45.21 40.64
N PRO A 78 71.70 45.62 40.05
CA PRO A 78 72.32 45.31 38.73
C PRO A 78 73.86 45.02 38.73
N LYS A 79 74.41 44.62 37.56
CA LYS A 79 75.73 45.00 36.95
C LYS A 79 75.96 44.13 35.68
N ILE A 80 75.95 44.67 34.45
CA ILE A 80 77.05 45.35 33.72
C ILE A 80 78.35 44.50 33.62
N SER A 81 78.63 43.94 32.43
CA SER A 81 79.69 44.44 31.53
C SER A 81 79.79 43.71 30.17
N LEU A 82 80.25 44.46 29.15
CA LEU A 82 81.02 44.12 27.93
C LEU A 82 81.07 42.64 27.42
N ALA A 83 80.95 42.32 26.11
CA ALA A 83 81.39 43.08 24.92
C ALA A 83 80.83 42.51 23.59
N ASN A 84 80.75 43.37 22.56
CA ASN A 84 80.84 43.07 21.11
C ASN A 84 79.74 42.18 20.47
N LYS A 85 79.17 42.48 19.28
CA LYS A 85 79.50 43.50 18.25
C LYS A 85 78.30 43.69 17.29
N LEU A 86 78.05 44.94 16.84
CA LEU A 86 77.57 45.36 15.48
C LEU A 86 76.26 44.71 14.89
N LEU A 87 75.31 45.41 14.26
CA LEU A 87 75.24 46.74 13.60
C LEU A 87 73.78 47.26 13.47
N PHE A 88 73.64 48.59 13.28
CA PHE A 88 72.52 49.38 12.71
C PHE A 88 71.04 49.10 13.14
N GLY A 89 70.24 50.09 13.56
CA GLY A 89 70.52 51.52 13.80
C GLY A 89 69.24 52.36 13.98
N GLY A 90 69.38 53.58 14.52
CA GLY A 90 68.35 54.63 14.46
C GLY A 90 67.51 54.87 15.74
N SER A 91 67.94 55.89 16.51
CA SER A 91 67.13 57.03 17.03
C SER A 91 65.85 56.80 17.88
N LEU A 92 65.52 57.59 18.90
CA LEU A 92 66.11 58.85 19.43
C LEU A 92 65.56 59.14 20.85
N PHE A 93 66.40 59.61 21.80
CA PHE A 93 66.06 60.41 23.01
C PHE A 93 65.07 59.81 24.06
N CYS A 94 65.02 60.19 25.35
CA CYS A 94 65.89 60.80 26.36
C CYS A 94 65.12 60.62 27.72
N LEU A 95 65.60 60.87 28.95
CA LEU A 95 66.69 61.68 29.51
C LEU A 95 67.03 61.13 30.94
N LEU A 96 68.28 61.33 31.40
CA LEU A 96 68.79 61.66 32.76
C LEU A 96 67.84 61.58 34.01
N VAL A 97 68.21 61.38 35.29
CA VAL A 97 69.42 61.63 36.12
C VAL A 97 69.13 61.00 37.53
N SER A 98 70.01 60.77 38.53
CA SER A 98 71.43 60.34 38.66
C SER A 98 71.80 60.18 40.17
N ILE A 99 72.93 59.54 40.51
CA ILE A 99 73.67 59.63 41.82
C ILE A 99 73.00 58.94 43.05
N GLY A 100 73.71 58.21 43.94
CA GLY A 100 75.11 57.75 43.94
C GLY A 100 75.62 57.29 45.34
N VAL A 101 76.89 56.85 45.40
CA VAL A 101 77.78 56.73 46.61
C VAL A 101 77.47 55.55 47.58
N PHE A 102 78.28 54.47 47.65
CA PHE A 102 79.56 54.26 48.42
C PHE A 102 79.33 54.25 49.96
N THR A 103 79.90 53.38 50.83
CA THR A 103 81.14 52.56 50.92
C THR A 103 80.82 51.16 51.53
N GLY A 104 81.64 50.10 51.45
CA GLY A 104 82.88 49.81 52.23
C GLY A 104 82.57 49.41 53.70
N PHE A 105 83.14 48.38 54.34
CA PHE A 105 84.35 47.61 54.05
C PHE A 105 84.26 46.15 54.54
N SER A 106 85.16 45.37 53.96
CA SER A 106 85.53 43.96 54.11
C SER A 106 86.09 43.50 55.48
N VAL A 107 86.34 42.17 55.57
CA VAL A 107 87.57 41.50 56.07
C VAL A 107 87.61 40.80 57.47
N TYR A 108 88.17 39.57 57.45
CA TYR A 108 88.53 38.61 58.52
C TYR A 108 87.44 38.18 59.54
N GLY A 109 87.41 36.94 60.05
CA GLY A 109 88.26 35.76 59.79
C GLY A 109 88.64 35.01 61.09
N ALA A 110 88.38 33.69 61.13
CA ALA A 110 88.81 32.70 62.14
C ALA A 110 88.17 32.71 63.56
N ASN A 111 87.44 31.61 63.87
CA ASN A 111 87.71 30.59 64.92
C ASN A 111 88.25 30.97 66.33
N PRO A 112 88.13 30.08 67.35
CA PRO A 112 87.05 29.14 67.71
C PRO A 112 86.76 29.16 69.26
N PHE A 113 86.54 27.99 69.90
CA PHE A 113 86.24 27.69 71.33
C PHE A 113 84.76 27.83 71.75
N LYS A 114 84.07 26.90 72.44
CA LYS A 114 84.39 25.83 73.42
C LYS A 114 84.46 26.31 74.89
N GLU A 115 83.55 25.78 75.70
CA GLU A 115 83.51 25.73 77.19
C GLU A 115 83.74 27.03 77.98
N ASN A 116 82.68 27.56 78.61
CA ASN A 116 82.42 27.34 80.05
C ASN A 116 81.08 27.94 80.49
N GLY A 117 80.58 27.54 81.67
CA GLY A 117 79.25 27.93 82.17
C GLY A 117 79.23 29.16 83.09
N THR A 118 78.14 29.25 83.85
CA THR A 118 77.73 30.25 84.86
C THR A 118 76.89 31.46 84.37
N ASN A 119 75.62 31.43 84.81
CA ASN A 119 74.72 32.52 85.21
C ASN A 119 74.59 33.79 84.35
N LEU A 120 73.34 34.11 83.96
CA LEU A 120 72.54 35.14 84.66
C LEU A 120 71.06 35.16 84.23
N ASN A 121 70.20 35.44 85.22
CA ASN A 121 68.85 36.03 85.14
C ASN A 121 67.73 35.34 84.34
N SER A 122 66.88 34.60 85.08
CA SER A 122 65.51 34.30 84.69
C SER A 122 64.55 35.44 85.10
N THR A 123 63.94 36.13 84.13
CA THR A 123 62.69 36.87 84.33
C THR A 123 61.59 36.21 83.48
N LYS A 124 60.73 35.41 84.11
CA LYS A 124 59.48 34.97 83.48
C LYS A 124 58.60 36.21 83.27
N LYS A 125 58.27 36.51 82.01
CA LYS A 125 57.32 37.57 81.66
C LYS A 125 55.93 37.16 82.14
N ASP A 126 55.31 37.99 82.97
CA ASP A 126 53.95 37.72 83.46
C ASP A 126 52.95 37.92 82.30
N LEU A 127 52.28 36.83 81.92
CA LEU A 127 51.33 36.80 80.81
C LEU A 127 49.88 37.03 81.27
N SER A 128 49.61 37.09 82.59
CA SER A 128 48.25 37.23 83.12
C SER A 128 47.57 38.55 82.72
N GLN A 129 48.36 39.60 82.47
CA GLN A 129 47.89 40.92 82.01
C GLN A 129 47.46 40.97 80.52
N TYR A 130 47.66 39.90 79.76
CA TYR A 130 47.30 39.83 78.34
C TYR A 130 46.09 38.93 78.09
N ALA A 131 45.39 39.18 76.98
CA ALA A 131 44.37 38.33 76.39
C ALA A 131 44.81 37.84 75.01
N LYS A 132 44.50 36.58 74.69
CA LYS A 132 44.79 35.96 73.38
C LYS A 132 43.66 36.23 72.39
N VAL A 133 43.95 36.94 71.30
CA VAL A 133 43.05 37.08 70.15
C VAL A 133 43.49 36.09 69.08
N THR A 134 42.59 35.20 68.65
CA THR A 134 42.85 34.23 67.57
C THR A 134 41.97 34.57 66.38
N TYR A 135 42.57 34.76 65.20
CA TYR A 135 41.86 34.95 63.92
C TYR A 135 41.88 33.63 63.17
N HIS A 136 40.73 32.98 63.04
CA HIS A 136 40.56 31.71 62.34
C HIS A 136 39.98 31.96 60.94
N TYR A 137 40.50 31.27 59.92
CA TYR A 137 40.04 31.39 58.53
C TYR A 137 39.68 30.01 57.96
N ASP A 138 38.41 29.63 58.08
CA ASP A 138 37.88 28.29 57.77
C ASP A 138 38.26 27.78 56.36
N LEU A 139 38.20 28.65 55.34
CA LEU A 139 38.52 28.29 53.94
C LEU A 139 40.03 28.11 53.66
N LEU A 140 40.89 28.46 54.61
CA LEU A 140 42.35 28.38 54.47
C LEU A 140 43.00 27.44 55.49
N ASP A 141 42.25 26.93 56.48
CA ASP A 141 42.75 26.20 57.65
C ASP A 141 43.92 26.93 58.34
N LEU A 142 43.72 28.24 58.55
CA LEU A 142 44.75 29.15 59.03
C LEU A 142 44.32 29.86 60.33
N ASP A 143 45.17 29.76 61.35
CA ASP A 143 45.08 30.56 62.58
C ASP A 143 46.18 31.62 62.61
N ARG A 144 45.82 32.87 62.94
CA ARG A 144 46.76 33.90 63.39
C ARG A 144 46.46 34.27 64.83
N VAL A 145 47.49 34.39 65.67
CA VAL A 145 47.34 34.66 67.11
C VAL A 145 48.09 35.92 67.49
N GLU A 146 47.42 36.80 68.24
CA GLU A 146 48.00 38.01 68.82
C GLU A 146 47.72 38.08 70.33
N LEU A 147 48.62 38.75 71.06
CA LEU A 147 48.50 38.98 72.50
C LEU A 147 48.26 40.47 72.74
N VAL A 148 47.06 40.82 73.18
CA VAL A 148 46.61 42.19 73.44
C VAL A 148 46.60 42.43 74.96
N LEU A 149 46.98 43.62 75.44
CA LEU A 149 46.85 43.96 76.86
C LEU A 149 45.37 44.00 77.25
N ARG A 150 45.00 43.45 78.41
CA ARG A 150 43.59 43.45 78.84
C ARG A 150 43.10 44.89 79.05
N GLY A 151 42.08 45.28 78.28
CA GLY A 151 41.54 46.64 78.23
C GLY A 151 41.95 47.46 76.99
N GLU A 152 42.92 46.98 76.20
CA GLU A 152 43.27 47.58 74.90
C GLU A 152 42.46 46.93 73.76
N CYS A 153 42.36 47.61 72.61
CA CYS A 153 41.66 47.11 71.43
C CYS A 153 42.55 46.16 70.60
N ALA A 154 41.94 45.18 69.93
CA ALA A 154 42.65 44.35 68.96
C ALA A 154 42.91 45.14 67.66
N PRO A 155 44.04 44.95 66.95
CA PRO A 155 44.22 45.51 65.62
C PRO A 155 43.32 44.74 64.63
N SER A 156 42.84 45.39 63.57
CA SER A 156 42.13 44.70 62.48
C SER A 156 43.15 44.22 61.44
N PRO A 157 43.38 42.89 61.27
CA PRO A 157 44.32 42.41 60.27
C PRO A 157 43.70 42.47 58.87
N SER A 158 44.44 42.99 57.88
CA SER A 158 44.14 42.68 56.48
C SER A 158 44.63 41.27 56.14
N LEU A 159 43.87 40.56 55.29
CA LEU A 159 44.28 39.28 54.72
C LEU A 159 44.34 39.41 53.20
N GLU A 160 45.54 39.36 52.64
CA GLU A 160 45.81 39.44 51.20
C GLU A 160 46.16 38.04 50.64
N GLU A 161 45.17 37.15 50.62
CA GLU A 161 45.33 35.78 50.10
C GLU A 161 44.77 35.66 48.67
N GLU A 162 45.53 35.00 47.80
CA GLU A 162 45.18 34.87 46.38
C GLU A 162 43.90 34.02 46.21
N GLY A 163 42.95 34.53 45.42
CA GLY A 163 41.70 33.84 45.14
C GLY A 163 40.60 33.93 46.21
N TYR A 164 40.86 34.58 47.35
CA TYR A 164 39.85 34.81 48.39
C TYR A 164 39.65 36.30 48.67
N LEU A 165 38.51 36.65 49.27
CA LEU A 165 38.16 38.00 49.73
C LEU A 165 37.65 37.94 51.16
N LEU A 166 38.37 38.54 52.10
CA LEU A 166 37.93 38.68 53.49
C LEU A 166 36.78 39.69 53.56
N LYS A 167 35.61 39.26 54.03
CA LYS A 167 34.41 40.11 54.17
C LYS A 167 34.34 40.83 55.51
N GLY A 168 34.98 40.28 56.54
CA GLY A 168 34.99 40.82 57.90
C GLY A 168 35.33 39.74 58.91
N TYR A 169 35.44 40.15 60.18
CA TYR A 169 35.67 39.25 61.31
C TYR A 169 34.42 39.16 62.18
N PHE A 170 34.14 37.98 62.71
CA PHE A 170 32.92 37.70 63.46
C PHE A 170 33.24 37.06 64.81
N TYR A 171 32.63 37.57 65.87
CA TYR A 171 32.66 36.98 67.21
C TYR A 171 31.25 36.49 67.57
N GLN A 172 31.10 35.20 67.88
CA GLN A 172 29.80 34.59 68.21
C GLN A 172 28.72 34.96 67.17
N ASP A 173 29.06 34.77 65.89
CA ASP A 173 28.25 35.08 64.69
C ASP A 173 27.86 36.55 64.44
N LYS A 174 28.24 37.48 65.31
CA LYS A 174 28.09 38.92 65.08
C LYS A 174 29.38 39.51 64.52
N GLU A 175 29.28 40.43 63.57
CA GLU A 175 30.44 41.18 63.06
C GLU A 175 31.14 41.94 64.20
N PHE A 176 32.46 41.82 64.25
CA PHE A 176 33.28 42.30 65.36
C PHE A 176 33.78 43.73 65.13
N ASP A 177 33.44 44.62 66.05
CA ASP A 177 33.91 46.00 66.06
C ASP A 177 35.27 46.09 66.77
N PHE A 178 36.33 46.35 65.99
CA PHE A 178 37.71 46.47 66.48
C PHE A 178 37.95 47.71 67.35
N SER A 179 36.98 48.60 67.54
CA SER A 179 37.06 49.67 68.54
C SER A 179 36.77 49.20 69.97
N LEU A 180 36.33 47.95 70.17
CA LEU A 180 36.00 47.40 71.49
C LEU A 180 37.24 46.84 72.23
N PRO A 181 37.37 47.09 73.56
CA PRO A 181 38.49 46.61 74.35
C PRO A 181 38.42 45.11 74.64
N ILE A 182 39.57 44.42 74.54
CA ILE A 182 39.69 42.98 74.78
C ILE A 182 39.91 42.71 76.28
N MET A 183 38.93 42.07 76.93
CA MET A 183 38.97 41.77 78.37
C MET A 183 39.38 40.32 78.68
N SER A 184 39.17 39.41 77.72
CA SER A 184 39.47 37.98 77.81
C SER A 184 39.91 37.43 76.45
N ASP A 185 40.44 36.22 76.46
CA ASP A 185 40.78 35.51 75.21
C ASP A 185 39.53 35.35 74.35
N ILE A 186 39.67 35.60 73.04
CA ILE A 186 38.59 35.52 72.04
C ILE A 186 39.08 34.86 70.76
N THR A 187 38.15 34.28 69.99
CA THR A 187 38.40 33.79 68.64
C THR A 187 37.46 34.50 67.67
N LEU A 188 38.05 35.15 66.67
CA LEU A 188 37.39 35.89 65.61
C LEU A 188 37.43 35.06 64.32
N ILE A 189 36.27 34.78 63.73
CA ILE A 189 36.17 34.04 62.47
C ILE A 189 36.25 35.05 61.31
N GLY A 190 37.32 34.97 60.53
CA GLY A 190 37.49 35.75 59.30
C GLY A 190 36.71 35.12 58.15
N LYS A 191 35.50 35.61 57.88
CA LYS A 191 34.64 35.04 56.82
C LYS A 191 35.18 35.41 55.44
N LEU A 192 35.55 34.39 54.67
CA LEU A 192 36.12 34.50 53.33
C LEU A 192 35.08 34.16 52.25
N GLU A 193 35.13 34.90 51.15
CA GLU A 193 34.42 34.59 49.90
C GLU A 193 35.43 34.15 48.84
N THR A 194 35.18 33.01 48.19
CA THR A 194 36.00 32.53 47.06
C THR A 194 35.75 33.39 45.83
N LYS A 195 36.81 33.93 45.22
CA LYS A 195 36.71 34.67 43.96
C LYS A 195 36.28 33.73 42.84
N SER A 196 35.43 34.23 41.95
CA SER A 196 35.07 33.54 40.71
C SER A 196 35.56 34.34 39.51
N TYR A 197 35.93 33.64 38.45
CA TYR A 197 36.53 34.20 37.25
C TYR A 197 35.76 33.75 36.00
N ASP A 198 35.73 34.61 35.00
CA ASP A 198 35.07 34.34 33.74
C ASP A 198 35.99 33.56 32.79
N VAL A 199 35.44 32.51 32.18
CA VAL A 199 36.12 31.62 31.24
C VAL A 199 35.38 31.65 29.92
N TYR A 200 36.09 31.94 28.84
CA TYR A 200 35.54 32.13 27.50
C TYR A 200 36.08 31.06 26.56
N PHE A 201 35.23 30.17 26.05
CA PHE A 201 35.58 29.24 25.00
C PHE A 201 35.41 29.93 23.65
N MET A 202 36.48 29.92 22.86
CA MET A 202 36.57 30.66 21.60
C MET A 202 36.23 29.77 20.40
N SER A 203 35.77 30.39 19.32
CA SER A 203 35.57 29.76 18.01
C SER A 203 36.88 29.33 17.37
N PHE A 204 36.80 28.49 16.33
CA PHE A 204 37.94 28.07 15.51
C PHE A 204 38.79 29.25 14.99
N ASP A 205 38.15 30.31 14.50
CA ASP A 205 38.81 31.51 14.00
C ASP A 205 39.35 32.45 15.10
N SER A 206 39.11 32.11 16.37
CA SER A 206 39.45 32.90 17.55
C SER A 206 38.78 34.28 17.66
N GLN A 207 37.76 34.59 16.83
CA GLN A 207 37.10 35.90 16.80
C GLN A 207 35.84 35.99 17.67
N LYS A 208 35.19 34.86 17.98
CA LYS A 208 33.91 34.80 18.67
C LYS A 208 34.03 33.95 19.95
N VAL A 209 33.32 34.34 21.00
CA VAL A 209 33.04 33.47 22.15
C VAL A 209 31.89 32.53 21.76
N ILE A 210 32.13 31.22 21.78
CA ILE A 210 31.07 30.22 21.54
C ILE A 210 30.36 29.82 22.84
N GLU A 211 31.07 29.83 23.97
CA GLU A 211 30.49 29.60 25.30
C GLU A 211 31.24 30.41 26.37
N HIS A 212 30.53 30.82 27.42
CA HIS A 212 31.06 31.55 28.57
C HIS A 212 30.60 30.91 29.87
N GLN A 213 31.51 30.75 30.83
CA GLN A 213 31.25 30.17 32.14
C GLN A 213 31.89 31.02 33.24
N LYS A 214 31.26 31.09 34.41
CA LYS A 214 31.85 31.68 35.63
C LYS A 214 32.28 30.56 36.57
N VAL A 215 33.58 30.49 36.88
CA VAL A 215 34.22 29.37 37.56
C VAL A 215 34.91 29.85 38.83
N GLU A 216 34.69 29.16 39.95
CA GLU A 216 35.35 29.47 41.24
C GLU A 216 36.87 29.25 41.16
N PHE A 217 37.62 30.00 41.97
CA PHE A 217 39.07 29.88 42.07
C PHE A 217 39.54 28.42 42.27
N LYS A 218 40.52 28.02 41.45
CA LYS A 218 41.13 26.68 41.38
C LYS A 218 40.21 25.54 40.89
N LYS A 219 38.95 25.80 40.52
CA LYS A 219 38.10 24.80 39.83
C LYS A 219 38.42 24.72 38.33
N ASP A 220 37.93 23.67 37.68
CA ASP A 220 38.00 23.48 36.23
C ASP A 220 36.71 24.01 35.58
N ALA A 221 36.83 24.56 34.36
CA ALA A 221 35.68 24.81 33.49
C ALA A 221 35.30 23.51 32.73
N ILE A 222 34.10 23.47 32.13
CA ILE A 222 33.63 22.32 31.34
C ILE A 222 33.68 22.69 29.86
N PRO A 223 34.46 22.02 29.00
CA PRO A 223 34.54 22.40 27.60
C PRO A 223 33.24 22.12 26.82
N PRO A 224 32.82 23.00 25.89
CA PRO A 224 31.77 22.71 24.92
C PRO A 224 32.14 21.57 23.97
N THR A 225 31.12 21.03 23.29
CA THR A 225 31.32 20.30 22.04
C THR A 225 31.99 21.21 21.01
N ALA A 226 33.06 20.74 20.38
CA ALA A 226 33.78 21.51 19.37
C ALA A 226 32.95 21.77 18.11
N GLU A 227 33.20 22.90 17.46
CA GLU A 227 32.64 23.21 16.14
C GLU A 227 33.15 22.19 15.10
N ILE A 228 32.29 21.70 14.20
CA ILE A 228 32.75 20.81 13.13
C ILE A 228 33.18 21.67 11.95
N ILE A 229 34.49 21.76 11.72
CA ILE A 229 35.09 22.64 10.71
C ILE A 229 35.46 21.82 9.46
N PRO A 230 34.91 22.11 8.26
CA PRO A 230 35.21 21.36 7.04
C PRO A 230 36.71 21.32 6.72
N GLY A 231 37.27 20.13 6.54
CA GLY A 231 38.69 19.93 6.24
C GLY A 231 39.62 19.97 7.46
N PHE A 232 39.06 19.99 8.68
CA PHE A 232 39.81 20.00 9.93
C PHE A 232 39.26 19.00 10.94
N ARG A 233 40.16 18.31 11.65
CA ARG A 233 39.85 17.45 12.80
C ARG A 233 40.09 18.22 14.09
N PHE A 234 39.10 18.22 14.98
CA PHE A 234 39.29 18.73 16.34
C PHE A 234 40.28 17.84 17.10
N VAL A 235 41.26 18.47 17.77
CA VAL A 235 42.30 17.76 18.54
C VAL A 235 42.04 17.90 20.04
N SER A 236 41.92 19.13 20.54
CA SER A 236 41.74 19.41 21.96
C SER A 236 41.33 20.86 22.22
N TRP A 237 40.70 21.11 23.36
CA TRP A 237 40.62 22.46 23.92
C TRP A 237 41.96 22.86 24.56
N GLY A 238 42.25 24.16 24.60
CA GLY A 238 43.35 24.73 25.39
C GLY A 238 43.15 24.56 26.89
N ASN A 239 43.99 25.18 27.73
CA ASN A 239 43.87 25.00 29.17
C ASN A 239 42.60 25.65 29.77
N TYR A 240 41.65 24.81 30.17
CA TYR A 240 40.43 25.17 30.89
C TYR A 240 40.43 24.70 32.37
N GLN A 241 41.56 24.18 32.87
CA GLN A 241 41.69 23.61 34.21
C GLN A 241 42.35 24.57 35.21
N CYS A 242 41.98 24.41 36.48
CA CYS A 242 42.47 25.16 37.64
C CYS A 242 42.47 26.69 37.43
N ILE A 243 41.28 27.25 37.19
CA ILE A 243 41.07 28.66 36.86
C ILE A 243 41.47 29.57 38.02
N ARG A 244 42.44 30.46 37.81
CA ARG A 244 42.94 31.44 38.81
C ARG A 244 42.71 32.90 38.43
N ARG A 245 42.26 33.14 37.21
CA ARG A 245 42.00 34.47 36.62
C ARG A 245 41.08 34.30 35.42
N GLU A 246 40.60 35.42 34.89
CA GLU A 246 39.91 35.46 33.60
C GLU A 246 40.75 34.74 32.52
N THR A 247 40.12 33.82 31.78
CA THR A 247 40.80 32.85 30.91
C THR A 247 40.06 32.70 29.59
N PHE A 248 40.78 32.80 28.47
CA PHE A 248 40.29 32.52 27.14
C PHE A 248 40.85 31.18 26.68
N VAL A 249 39.96 30.26 26.33
CA VAL A 249 40.27 28.88 25.95
C VAL A 249 40.04 28.72 24.45
N TYR A 250 41.13 28.48 23.73
CA TYR A 250 41.11 28.33 22.27
C TYR A 250 41.10 26.84 21.89
N PRO A 251 40.34 26.43 20.88
CA PRO A 251 40.36 25.07 20.37
C PRO A 251 41.59 24.86 19.47
N THR A 252 42.12 23.64 19.47
CA THR A 252 43.16 23.19 18.55
C THR A 252 42.54 22.24 17.54
N TYR A 253 42.77 22.53 16.26
CA TYR A 253 42.38 21.66 15.14
C TYR A 253 43.61 21.34 14.29
N GLU A 254 43.58 20.16 13.69
CA GLU A 254 44.56 19.71 12.71
C GLU A 254 43.90 19.69 11.33
N LYS A 255 44.60 20.16 10.30
CA LYS A 255 44.08 20.10 8.93
C LYS A 255 44.11 18.65 8.45
N LEU A 256 43.01 18.15 7.92
CA LEU A 256 42.95 16.82 7.30
C LEU A 256 43.89 16.76 6.08
N GLY A 257 44.44 15.57 5.83
CA GLY A 257 45.15 15.24 4.60
C GLY A 257 44.19 15.07 3.41
N ASP A 258 44.58 14.21 2.48
CA ASP A 258 43.74 13.85 1.34
C ASP A 258 42.58 12.95 1.82
N ILE A 259 41.34 13.47 1.78
CA ILE A 259 40.14 12.71 2.16
C ILE A 259 39.88 11.63 1.10
N THR A 260 39.59 10.40 1.53
CA THR A 260 39.20 9.28 0.67
C THR A 260 37.75 8.88 0.98
N VAL A 261 36.90 8.88 -0.04
CA VAL A 261 35.50 8.44 0.07
C VAL A 261 35.35 7.08 -0.60
N HIS A 262 34.82 6.10 0.13
CA HIS A 262 34.38 4.81 -0.40
C HIS A 262 32.85 4.80 -0.57
N LEU A 263 32.38 4.20 -1.65
CA LEU A 263 31.00 4.18 -2.11
C LEU A 263 30.48 2.74 -2.11
N ASP A 264 29.56 2.41 -1.21
CA ASP A 264 28.80 1.15 -1.24
C ASP A 264 27.50 1.33 -2.03
N PRO A 265 27.40 0.82 -3.27
CA PRO A 265 26.20 0.98 -4.09
C PRO A 265 25.00 0.13 -3.62
N ASP A 266 25.07 -0.59 -2.49
CA ASP A 266 23.97 -1.42 -1.96
C ASP A 266 23.40 -2.39 -3.01
N GLY A 267 24.27 -3.03 -3.79
CA GLY A 267 23.87 -3.93 -4.88
C GLY A 267 23.34 -3.24 -6.14
N GLY A 268 23.49 -1.92 -6.27
CA GLY A 268 23.50 -1.23 -7.56
C GLY A 268 24.85 -1.33 -8.27
N ASP A 269 24.89 -0.84 -9.51
CA ASP A 269 26.05 -0.84 -10.41
C ASP A 269 26.55 0.58 -10.68
N LEU A 270 27.86 0.81 -10.48
CA LEU A 270 28.58 2.07 -10.76
C LEU A 270 29.14 2.13 -12.19
N GLY A 271 29.03 1.05 -12.97
CA GLY A 271 29.61 0.94 -14.31
C GLY A 271 31.12 0.99 -14.29
N GLU A 272 31.72 1.79 -15.17
CA GLU A 272 33.19 2.00 -15.21
C GLU A 272 33.69 3.02 -14.16
N GLN A 273 32.82 3.54 -13.29
CA GLN A 273 33.19 4.53 -12.28
C GLN A 273 33.80 3.87 -11.03
N SER A 274 34.78 4.53 -10.42
CA SER A 274 35.44 4.05 -9.20
C SER A 274 34.49 4.05 -8.00
N ASP A 275 34.54 2.99 -7.19
CA ASP A 275 33.92 2.94 -5.86
C ASP A 275 34.69 3.79 -4.82
N THR A 276 35.90 4.26 -5.17
CA THR A 276 36.80 4.96 -4.27
C THR A 276 37.24 6.27 -4.90
N ILE A 277 36.95 7.38 -4.21
CA ILE A 277 37.29 8.76 -4.61
C ILE A 277 38.41 9.26 -3.70
N GLU A 278 39.64 9.21 -4.18
CA GLU A 278 40.78 9.86 -3.52
C GLU A 278 40.68 11.39 -3.63
N LYS A 279 41.25 12.11 -2.66
CA LYS A 279 41.36 13.58 -2.64
C LYS A 279 39.99 14.29 -2.70
N TYR A 280 39.00 13.71 -2.04
CA TYR A 280 37.65 14.26 -1.98
C TYR A 280 37.63 15.70 -1.46
N SER A 281 36.86 16.55 -2.14
CA SER A 281 36.52 17.90 -1.72
C SER A 281 35.03 18.13 -1.93
N GLN A 282 34.43 19.04 -1.17
CA GLN A 282 33.00 19.33 -1.25
C GLN A 282 32.55 19.75 -2.66
N ASP A 283 33.43 20.31 -3.49
CA ASP A 283 33.10 20.65 -4.88
C ASP A 283 32.97 19.45 -5.81
N MET A 284 33.44 18.26 -5.41
CA MET A 284 33.23 17.01 -6.16
C MET A 284 31.93 16.29 -5.77
N HIS A 285 31.17 16.80 -4.79
CA HIS A 285 29.89 16.21 -4.36
C HIS A 285 28.93 15.94 -5.53
N ASP A 286 28.71 16.96 -6.38
CA ASP A 286 27.79 16.89 -7.52
C ASP A 286 28.28 15.94 -8.64
N SER A 287 29.57 15.57 -8.59
CA SER A 287 30.27 14.67 -9.51
C SER A 287 30.43 13.25 -8.96
N LEU A 288 29.90 12.95 -7.77
CA LEU A 288 29.93 11.58 -7.24
C LEU A 288 29.18 10.63 -8.18
N PRO A 289 29.73 9.43 -8.43
CA PRO A 289 29.03 8.35 -9.13
C PRO A 289 27.60 8.14 -8.62
N LYS A 290 26.68 7.87 -9.56
CA LYS A 290 25.26 7.61 -9.25
C LYS A 290 24.92 6.19 -9.68
N PRO A 291 24.90 5.22 -8.75
CA PRO A 291 24.72 3.82 -9.10
C PRO A 291 23.32 3.55 -9.66
N THR A 292 23.25 2.66 -10.65
CA THR A 292 22.00 2.20 -11.27
C THR A 292 21.56 0.88 -10.64
N LYS A 293 20.27 0.70 -10.35
CA LYS A 293 19.75 -0.51 -9.69
C LYS A 293 18.40 -0.85 -10.31
N LYS A 294 18.27 -2.05 -10.90
CA LYS A 294 17.09 -2.45 -11.68
C LYS A 294 15.80 -2.27 -10.87
N GLY A 295 14.86 -1.47 -11.39
CA GLY A 295 13.56 -1.20 -10.73
C GLY A 295 13.60 -0.15 -9.62
N TYR A 296 14.74 0.50 -9.37
CA TYR A 296 14.90 1.52 -8.34
C TYR A 296 15.52 2.80 -8.91
N THR A 297 15.17 3.95 -8.33
CA THR A 297 15.81 5.25 -8.59
C THR A 297 16.69 5.63 -7.42
N PHE A 298 17.99 5.83 -7.68
CA PHE A 298 18.94 6.39 -6.72
C PHE A 298 18.43 7.76 -6.22
N GLN A 299 18.41 7.95 -4.91
CA GLN A 299 18.02 9.21 -4.28
C GLN A 299 19.28 10.00 -3.89
N TYR A 300 20.07 9.43 -2.96
CA TYR A 300 21.23 10.09 -2.38
C TYR A 300 22.22 9.07 -1.80
N TRP A 301 23.39 9.58 -1.40
CA TRP A 301 24.37 8.87 -0.60
C TRP A 301 24.10 9.11 0.89
N GLU A 302 24.03 8.07 1.71
CA GLU A 302 23.88 8.15 3.17
C GLU A 302 25.26 8.18 3.83
N TYR A 303 25.43 9.06 4.82
CA TYR A 303 26.59 9.10 5.72
C TYR A 303 26.10 9.05 7.16
N GLN A 304 26.50 8.00 7.90
CA GLN A 304 26.17 7.84 9.33
C GLN A 304 24.66 7.84 9.66
N GLY A 305 23.80 7.43 8.71
CA GLY A 305 22.35 7.38 8.86
C GLY A 305 21.60 8.64 8.42
N GLU A 306 22.30 9.64 7.88
CA GLU A 306 21.73 10.90 7.38
C GLU A 306 22.13 11.12 5.90
N GLU A 307 21.40 11.98 5.18
CA GLU A 307 21.74 12.34 3.80
C GLU A 307 23.11 13.05 3.73
N PHE A 308 24.01 12.55 2.89
CA PHE A 308 25.27 13.19 2.58
C PHE A 308 25.03 14.33 1.57
N LEU A 309 25.18 15.56 2.05
CA LEU A 309 25.02 16.80 1.29
C LEU A 309 26.38 17.43 0.99
N LYS A 310 26.45 18.33 0.00
CA LYS A 310 27.65 19.16 -0.25
C LYS A 310 28.16 19.92 0.98
N THR A 311 27.27 20.23 1.93
CA THR A 311 27.57 20.92 3.19
C THR A 311 27.85 19.98 4.37
N THR A 312 27.75 18.66 4.21
CA THR A 312 27.99 17.71 5.30
C THR A 312 29.45 17.80 5.75
N PRO A 313 29.72 18.12 7.03
CA PRO A 313 31.08 18.39 7.48
C PRO A 313 31.84 17.07 7.68
N ILE A 314 33.06 17.01 7.15
CA ILE A 314 33.91 15.81 7.20
C ILE A 314 35.04 16.05 8.19
N SER A 315 35.14 15.16 9.20
CA SER A 315 36.15 15.17 10.27
C SER A 315 37.13 14.00 10.22
N ASN A 316 36.95 13.09 9.26
CA ASN A 316 37.75 11.87 9.06
C ASN A 316 38.40 11.87 7.67
N GLU A 317 39.60 11.29 7.55
CA GLU A 317 40.30 11.12 6.26
C GLU A 317 39.74 9.96 5.43
N ILE A 318 38.96 9.06 6.04
CA ILE A 318 38.27 7.97 5.36
C ILE A 318 36.78 8.09 5.67
N VAL A 319 35.96 8.12 4.61
CA VAL A 319 34.50 8.28 4.65
C VAL A 319 33.88 7.10 3.90
N TYR A 320 32.82 6.51 4.45
CA TYR A 320 32.04 5.47 3.79
C TYR A 320 30.63 6.00 3.55
N LEU A 321 30.19 5.96 2.29
CA LEU A 321 28.85 6.36 1.88
C LEU A 321 28.07 5.15 1.36
N LYS A 322 26.78 5.07 1.70
CA LYS A 322 25.90 4.00 1.22
C LYS A 322 24.81 4.54 0.28
N ALA A 323 24.54 3.88 -0.84
CA ALA A 323 23.51 4.34 -1.77
C ALA A 323 22.10 4.06 -1.24
N ILE A 324 21.24 5.08 -1.25
CA ILE A 324 19.82 4.99 -0.88
C ILE A 324 18.93 5.10 -2.11
N TYR A 325 17.89 4.27 -2.16
CA TYR A 325 17.06 4.04 -3.33
C TYR A 325 15.57 4.17 -3.01
N LYS A 326 14.80 4.65 -3.99
CA LYS A 326 13.34 4.58 -4.00
C LYS A 326 12.91 3.53 -5.02
N ALA A 327 11.99 2.63 -4.65
CA ALA A 327 11.38 1.71 -5.62
C ALA A 327 10.58 2.49 -6.67
N ASN A 328 10.72 2.11 -7.93
CA ASN A 328 9.93 2.69 -9.02
C ASN A 328 8.50 2.14 -8.96
N THR A 329 7.52 2.95 -9.35
CA THR A 329 6.14 2.50 -9.56
C THR A 329 5.90 2.23 -11.04
N TYR A 330 5.08 1.21 -11.29
CA TYR A 330 4.71 0.74 -12.62
C TYR A 330 3.22 0.42 -12.66
N THR A 331 2.65 0.44 -13.85
CA THR A 331 1.22 0.16 -14.07
C THR A 331 1.01 -1.29 -14.51
N ILE A 332 0.05 -1.97 -13.87
CA ILE A 332 -0.58 -3.20 -14.34
C ILE A 332 -1.89 -2.83 -15.04
N THR A 333 -2.03 -3.21 -16.31
CA THR A 333 -3.28 -3.07 -17.08
C THR A 333 -3.93 -4.44 -17.25
N PHE A 334 -5.25 -4.53 -17.03
CA PHE A 334 -5.99 -5.79 -17.12
C PHE A 334 -6.75 -5.87 -18.45
N ALA A 335 -6.10 -6.42 -19.48
CA ALA A 335 -6.66 -6.48 -20.82
C ALA A 335 -7.93 -7.34 -20.89
N GLN A 336 -8.81 -6.98 -21.84
CA GLN A 336 -10.09 -7.65 -22.08
C GLN A 336 -11.08 -7.56 -20.89
N THR A 337 -10.79 -6.69 -19.93
CA THR A 337 -11.67 -6.34 -18.80
C THR A 337 -11.88 -4.82 -18.75
N SER A 338 -12.81 -4.38 -17.90
CA SER A 338 -13.02 -2.97 -17.56
C SER A 338 -12.25 -2.53 -16.31
N ILE A 339 -11.39 -3.39 -15.75
CA ILE A 339 -10.70 -3.09 -14.49
C ILE A 339 -9.71 -1.95 -14.75
N SER A 340 -9.85 -0.87 -13.99
CA SER A 340 -8.94 0.26 -14.04
C SER A 340 -7.49 -0.19 -13.79
N PRO A 341 -6.50 0.37 -14.50
CA PRO A 341 -5.10 0.03 -14.27
C PRO A 341 -4.67 0.28 -12.81
N MET A 342 -3.84 -0.61 -12.30
CA MET A 342 -3.35 -0.61 -10.92
C MET A 342 -1.88 -0.19 -10.88
N GLU A 343 -1.51 0.72 -9.97
CA GLU A 343 -0.11 1.05 -9.70
C GLU A 343 0.49 0.07 -8.69
N VAL A 344 1.72 -0.38 -8.95
CA VAL A 344 2.48 -1.32 -8.13
C VAL A 344 3.94 -0.89 -8.01
N SER A 345 4.58 -1.09 -6.86
CA SER A 345 6.00 -0.81 -6.67
C SER A 345 6.89 -1.99 -7.09
N TYR A 346 8.07 -1.73 -7.63
CA TYR A 346 9.05 -2.79 -7.90
C TYR A 346 9.43 -3.53 -6.60
N GLY A 347 9.40 -4.86 -6.66
CA GLY A 347 9.63 -5.75 -5.51
C GLY A 347 8.43 -5.89 -4.57
N GLN A 348 7.30 -5.25 -4.84
CA GLN A 348 6.06 -5.47 -4.09
C GLN A 348 5.55 -6.90 -4.31
N ILE A 349 5.12 -7.55 -3.23
CA ILE A 349 4.38 -8.81 -3.28
C ILE A 349 2.90 -8.45 -3.48
N LEU A 350 2.25 -9.10 -4.44
CA LEU A 350 0.82 -9.00 -4.69
C LEU A 350 0.16 -10.34 -4.34
N GLU A 351 -0.79 -10.30 -3.43
CA GLU A 351 -1.71 -11.39 -3.12
C GLU A 351 -2.88 -11.41 -4.12
N TRP A 352 -3.70 -12.47 -4.07
CA TRP A 352 -4.88 -12.57 -4.95
C TRP A 352 -5.90 -11.46 -4.65
N GLU A 353 -6.08 -11.12 -3.37
CA GLU A 353 -7.01 -10.10 -2.90
C GLU A 353 -6.58 -8.66 -3.23
N ASP A 354 -5.31 -8.44 -3.56
CA ASP A 354 -4.80 -7.12 -3.99
C ASP A 354 -5.22 -6.76 -5.42
N ILE A 355 -5.56 -7.77 -6.24
CA ILE A 355 -6.04 -7.55 -7.60
C ILE A 355 -7.51 -7.11 -7.54
N PRO A 356 -7.90 -5.98 -8.19
CA PRO A 356 -9.29 -5.54 -8.16
C PRO A 356 -10.23 -6.63 -8.69
N ALA A 357 -11.28 -6.92 -7.92
CA ALA A 357 -12.26 -7.92 -8.30
C ALA A 357 -12.93 -7.54 -9.63
N LEU A 358 -12.98 -8.48 -10.58
CA LEU A 358 -13.92 -8.37 -11.69
C LEU A 358 -15.32 -8.56 -11.12
N ASP A 359 -16.18 -7.55 -11.23
CA ASP A 359 -17.59 -7.64 -10.85
C ASP A 359 -18.21 -8.87 -11.56
N PRO A 360 -18.73 -9.88 -10.82
CA PRO A 360 -19.06 -11.19 -11.37
C PRO A 360 -20.26 -11.11 -12.33
N LEU A 361 -19.93 -10.87 -13.59
CA LEU A 361 -20.87 -10.84 -14.70
C LEU A 361 -21.48 -12.21 -14.95
N SER A 362 -22.68 -12.37 -14.40
CA SER A 362 -23.61 -13.50 -14.50
C SER A 362 -22.93 -14.87 -14.62
N GLY A 363 -22.02 -15.18 -13.69
CA GLY A 363 -21.38 -16.49 -13.55
C GLY A 363 -19.92 -16.60 -13.97
N SER A 364 -19.28 -15.50 -14.39
CA SER A 364 -17.85 -15.51 -14.78
C SER A 364 -16.91 -15.65 -13.57
N LYS A 365 -16.26 -16.81 -13.38
CA LYS A 365 -15.23 -17.03 -12.37
C LYS A 365 -13.84 -17.03 -13.00
N ILE A 366 -12.99 -16.07 -12.60
CA ILE A 366 -11.56 -16.05 -12.93
C ILE A 366 -10.83 -17.04 -12.02
N SER A 367 -9.99 -17.91 -12.58
CA SER A 367 -9.06 -18.79 -11.84
C SER A 367 -7.63 -18.25 -11.74
N GLY A 368 -7.27 -17.30 -12.58
CA GLY A 368 -5.97 -16.65 -12.48
C GLY A 368 -5.78 -15.52 -13.50
N TRP A 369 -4.60 -14.93 -13.45
CA TRP A 369 -4.15 -13.94 -14.42
C TRP A 369 -2.94 -14.49 -15.15
N SER A 370 -2.83 -14.20 -16.45
CA SER A 370 -1.71 -14.62 -17.27
C SER A 370 -0.93 -13.43 -17.82
N TYR A 371 0.39 -13.58 -17.90
CA TYR A 371 1.30 -12.65 -18.56
C TYR A 371 2.11 -13.43 -19.59
N SER A 372 2.25 -12.90 -20.82
CA SER A 372 2.97 -13.59 -21.90
C SER A 372 2.51 -15.04 -22.19
N ASN A 373 1.22 -15.31 -21.96
CA ASN A 373 0.56 -16.64 -21.99
C ASN A 373 0.93 -17.63 -20.87
N GLU A 374 1.71 -17.21 -19.86
CA GLU A 374 1.98 -18.02 -18.67
C GLU A 374 1.06 -17.60 -17.51
N LEU A 375 0.49 -18.58 -16.80
CA LEU A 375 -0.41 -18.33 -15.67
C LEU A 375 0.41 -17.92 -14.43
N LEU A 376 0.10 -16.75 -13.87
CA LEU A 376 0.72 -16.27 -12.64
C LEU A 376 0.23 -17.11 -11.44
N THR A 377 1.16 -17.41 -10.54
CA THR A 377 0.87 -18.06 -9.26
C THR A 377 0.93 -17.00 -8.17
N PHE A 378 -0.12 -16.89 -7.36
CA PHE A 378 -0.20 -15.93 -6.26
C PHE A 378 0.22 -16.57 -4.92
N PRO A 379 0.88 -15.83 -4.00
CA PRO A 379 1.43 -14.48 -4.19
C PRO A 379 2.53 -14.42 -5.25
N PHE A 380 2.63 -13.30 -5.97
CA PHE A 380 3.73 -13.03 -6.90
C PHE A 380 4.44 -11.71 -6.57
N THR A 381 5.76 -11.69 -6.76
CA THR A 381 6.57 -10.47 -6.60
C THR A 381 6.67 -9.74 -7.93
N TYR A 382 6.34 -8.45 -7.95
CA TYR A 382 6.46 -7.62 -9.15
C TYR A 382 7.93 -7.30 -9.46
N SER A 383 8.52 -8.03 -10.41
CA SER A 383 9.94 -7.93 -10.80
C SER A 383 10.17 -7.34 -12.20
N TYR A 384 9.15 -6.74 -12.79
CA TYR A 384 9.19 -6.07 -14.09
C TYR A 384 9.59 -4.61 -13.90
N ASP A 385 10.53 -4.12 -14.70
CA ASP A 385 11.01 -2.74 -14.72
C ASP A 385 10.30 -1.87 -15.77
N PHE A 386 9.10 -2.29 -16.17
CA PHE A 386 8.21 -1.66 -17.16
C PHE A 386 6.76 -2.12 -16.93
N ASN A 387 5.79 -1.33 -17.40
CA ASN A 387 4.36 -1.61 -17.26
C ASN A 387 3.96 -2.92 -17.97
N ILE A 388 3.08 -3.71 -17.34
CA ILE A 388 2.65 -5.01 -17.89
C ILE A 388 1.14 -5.04 -18.18
N VAL A 389 0.75 -5.96 -19.06
CA VAL A 389 -0.64 -6.24 -19.41
C VAL A 389 -0.97 -7.67 -19.02
N LEU A 390 -1.92 -7.85 -18.10
CA LEU A 390 -2.42 -9.15 -17.66
C LEU A 390 -3.71 -9.51 -18.40
N TYR A 391 -3.88 -10.81 -18.69
CA TYR A 391 -5.05 -11.36 -19.35
C TYR A 391 -5.76 -12.35 -18.41
N PRO A 392 -7.09 -12.28 -18.26
CA PRO A 392 -7.83 -13.14 -17.34
C PRO A 392 -7.87 -14.58 -17.85
N HIS A 393 -7.75 -15.54 -16.93
CA HIS A 393 -7.98 -16.96 -17.16
C HIS A 393 -9.26 -17.39 -16.44
N PHE A 394 -10.22 -17.98 -17.16
CA PHE A 394 -11.55 -18.31 -16.63
C PHE A 394 -11.71 -19.81 -16.32
N ASP A 395 -12.37 -20.13 -15.20
CA ASP A 395 -12.85 -21.48 -14.90
C ASP A 395 -14.13 -21.82 -15.69
N SER A 396 -14.94 -20.80 -15.95
CA SER A 396 -16.28 -20.86 -16.52
C SER A 396 -16.34 -20.15 -17.88
N ILE A 397 -17.53 -19.76 -18.34
CA ILE A 397 -17.65 -18.71 -19.36
C ILE A 397 -16.99 -17.41 -18.84
N GLY A 398 -16.27 -16.73 -19.72
CA GLY A 398 -15.80 -15.35 -19.58
C GLY A 398 -16.23 -14.51 -20.78
N PHE A 399 -16.39 -13.20 -20.56
CA PHE A 399 -16.86 -12.24 -21.56
C PHE A 399 -15.88 -11.07 -21.68
N THR A 400 -15.66 -10.58 -22.89
CA THR A 400 -14.79 -9.42 -23.16
C THR A 400 -15.59 -8.34 -23.88
N TYR A 401 -15.34 -7.08 -23.51
CA TYR A 401 -16.17 -5.94 -23.92
C TYR A 401 -15.32 -4.79 -24.47
N SER A 402 -15.93 -3.95 -25.30
CA SER A 402 -15.45 -2.61 -25.63
C SER A 402 -16.52 -1.58 -25.34
N GLU A 403 -16.12 -0.44 -24.80
CA GLU A 403 -17.04 0.67 -24.52
C GLU A 403 -17.30 1.52 -25.78
N ASN A 404 -18.57 1.87 -25.97
CA ASN A 404 -19.05 2.70 -27.07
C ASN A 404 -19.13 4.18 -26.64
N GLU A 405 -19.14 5.11 -27.59
CA GLU A 405 -19.21 6.57 -27.31
C GLU A 405 -20.48 7.01 -26.56
N ASP A 406 -21.55 6.21 -26.60
CA ASP A 406 -22.81 6.44 -25.88
C ASP A 406 -22.82 5.90 -24.44
N GLY A 407 -21.70 5.33 -23.97
CA GLY A 407 -21.57 4.71 -22.65
C GLY A 407 -22.15 3.30 -22.55
N THR A 408 -22.60 2.70 -23.65
CA THR A 408 -23.00 1.28 -23.70
C THR A 408 -21.80 0.39 -24.02
N LEU A 409 -21.99 -0.93 -23.92
CA LEU A 409 -20.95 -1.93 -24.19
C LEU A 409 -21.27 -2.75 -25.44
N THR A 410 -20.25 -2.98 -26.26
CA THR A 410 -20.23 -4.04 -27.26
C THR A 410 -19.56 -5.27 -26.66
N LEU A 411 -20.25 -6.43 -26.69
CA LEU A 411 -19.67 -7.72 -26.36
C LEU A 411 -18.80 -8.20 -27.54
N VAL A 412 -17.49 -8.24 -27.32
CA VAL A 412 -16.47 -8.51 -28.35
C VAL A 412 -16.14 -10.00 -28.44
N LYS A 413 -16.06 -10.70 -27.31
CA LYS A 413 -15.74 -12.13 -27.28
C LYS A 413 -16.35 -12.87 -26.10
N ILE A 414 -16.77 -14.11 -26.34
CA ILE A 414 -17.10 -15.11 -25.33
C ILE A 414 -15.97 -16.14 -25.34
N ILE A 415 -15.44 -16.44 -24.17
CA ILE A 415 -14.38 -17.44 -23.95
C ILE A 415 -14.98 -18.53 -23.07
N ASN A 416 -14.98 -19.77 -23.54
CA ASN A 416 -15.45 -20.90 -22.76
C ASN A 416 -14.29 -21.56 -22.00
N GLY A 417 -14.37 -21.58 -20.67
CA GLY A 417 -13.51 -22.42 -19.84
C GLY A 417 -13.84 -23.90 -20.00
N LYS A 418 -15.01 -24.33 -19.50
CA LYS A 418 -15.48 -25.74 -19.46
C LYS A 418 -17.01 -25.91 -19.50
N GLU A 419 -17.75 -24.85 -19.81
CA GLU A 419 -19.21 -24.81 -19.65
C GLU A 419 -19.96 -25.28 -20.91
N LYS A 420 -21.17 -25.80 -20.68
CA LYS A 420 -22.08 -26.27 -21.74
C LYS A 420 -23.21 -25.31 -22.06
N SER A 421 -23.34 -24.23 -21.30
CA SER A 421 -24.39 -23.21 -21.44
C SER A 421 -23.79 -21.83 -21.28
N VAL A 422 -24.13 -20.92 -22.20
CA VAL A 422 -23.79 -19.50 -22.12
C VAL A 422 -25.05 -18.72 -21.80
N ILE A 423 -24.98 -17.87 -20.76
CA ILE A 423 -26.00 -16.86 -20.49
C ILE A 423 -25.37 -15.50 -20.78
N ILE A 424 -25.77 -14.88 -21.89
CA ILE A 424 -25.33 -13.55 -22.30
C ILE A 424 -26.14 -12.51 -21.49
N PRO A 425 -25.50 -11.72 -20.63
CA PRO A 425 -26.19 -10.75 -19.79
C PRO A 425 -26.75 -9.57 -20.60
N SER A 426 -27.68 -8.83 -20.00
CA SER A 426 -28.20 -7.56 -20.52
C SER A 426 -27.31 -6.36 -20.21
N GLU A 427 -26.53 -6.44 -19.13
CA GLU A 427 -25.69 -5.37 -18.61
C GLU A 427 -24.35 -5.94 -18.12
N ALA A 428 -23.31 -5.10 -18.18
CA ALA A 428 -21.96 -5.38 -17.71
C ALA A 428 -21.39 -4.15 -16.99
N GLN A 429 -20.90 -4.33 -15.76
CA GLN A 429 -20.34 -3.27 -14.91
C GLN A 429 -21.27 -2.03 -14.77
N GLY A 430 -22.58 -2.26 -14.66
CA GLY A 430 -23.60 -1.20 -14.60
C GLY A 430 -23.86 -0.47 -15.93
N LYS A 431 -23.34 -0.97 -17.06
CA LYS A 431 -23.56 -0.44 -18.42
C LYS A 431 -24.33 -1.45 -19.27
N ARG A 432 -25.28 -1.01 -20.08
CA ARG A 432 -26.05 -1.90 -20.96
C ARG A 432 -25.18 -2.49 -22.07
N ILE A 433 -25.31 -3.79 -22.33
CA ILE A 433 -24.74 -4.44 -23.52
C ILE A 433 -25.69 -4.15 -24.69
N SER A 434 -25.31 -3.22 -25.56
CA SER A 434 -26.12 -2.77 -26.69
C SER A 434 -25.83 -3.55 -27.97
N LYS A 435 -24.65 -4.18 -28.09
CA LYS A 435 -24.20 -4.85 -29.29
C LYS A 435 -23.44 -6.15 -29.00
N ILE A 436 -23.53 -7.12 -29.90
CA ILE A 436 -22.69 -8.32 -29.97
C ILE A 436 -21.93 -8.31 -31.30
N ALA A 437 -20.61 -8.36 -31.24
CA ALA A 437 -19.72 -8.22 -32.40
C ALA A 437 -19.67 -9.48 -33.28
N ASN A 438 -19.22 -9.31 -34.54
CA ASN A 438 -18.80 -10.42 -35.39
C ASN A 438 -17.78 -11.31 -34.68
N SER A 439 -17.87 -12.64 -34.89
CA SER A 439 -16.94 -13.64 -34.34
C SER A 439 -16.83 -13.64 -32.81
N CYS A 440 -17.87 -13.18 -32.11
CA CYS A 440 -17.92 -13.14 -30.65
C CYS A 440 -17.73 -14.52 -30.01
N LEU A 441 -18.37 -15.58 -30.55
CA LEU A 441 -18.15 -16.96 -30.13
C LEU A 441 -17.88 -17.85 -31.35
N VAL A 442 -16.68 -18.43 -31.43
CA VAL A 442 -16.21 -19.15 -32.63
C VAL A 442 -15.48 -20.44 -32.25
N ASN A 443 -15.74 -21.51 -33.02
CA ASN A 443 -15.09 -22.83 -32.92
C ASN A 443 -15.28 -23.57 -31.57
N ASP A 444 -16.33 -23.28 -30.83
CA ASP A 444 -16.65 -24.01 -29.59
C ASP A 444 -17.37 -25.34 -29.90
N SER A 445 -16.93 -26.41 -29.23
CA SER A 445 -17.45 -27.78 -29.41
C SER A 445 -18.12 -28.37 -28.16
N GLU A 446 -18.31 -27.57 -27.11
CA GLU A 446 -18.93 -27.97 -25.84
C GLU A 446 -20.25 -27.22 -25.55
N ILE A 447 -20.37 -25.96 -26.00
CA ILE A 447 -21.56 -25.12 -25.79
C ILE A 447 -22.76 -25.73 -26.52
N SER A 448 -23.70 -26.20 -25.71
CA SER A 448 -24.95 -26.83 -26.13
C SER A 448 -26.16 -25.88 -26.07
N GLN A 449 -26.08 -24.82 -25.27
CA GLN A 449 -27.13 -23.80 -25.14
C GLN A 449 -26.55 -22.38 -25.07
N ILE A 450 -27.24 -21.43 -25.71
CA ILE A 450 -27.01 -19.99 -25.54
C ILE A 450 -28.35 -19.33 -25.16
N ARG A 451 -28.36 -18.53 -24.10
CA ARG A 451 -29.51 -17.72 -23.67
C ARG A 451 -29.12 -16.24 -23.63
N PHE A 452 -30.02 -15.37 -24.09
CA PHE A 452 -29.86 -13.92 -24.08
C PHE A 452 -30.81 -13.34 -23.03
N LEU A 453 -30.30 -12.53 -22.10
CA LEU A 453 -31.12 -11.86 -21.09
C LEU A 453 -31.63 -10.47 -21.51
N SER A 454 -30.99 -9.83 -22.51
CA SER A 454 -31.36 -8.48 -22.94
C SER A 454 -32.73 -8.43 -23.62
N GLU A 455 -33.45 -7.33 -23.40
CA GLU A 455 -34.64 -6.97 -24.18
C GLU A 455 -34.29 -6.26 -25.49
N GLN A 456 -33.12 -5.61 -25.54
CA GLN A 456 -32.62 -4.86 -26.69
C GLN A 456 -31.13 -5.14 -26.89
N VAL A 457 -30.74 -5.71 -28.03
CA VAL A 457 -29.34 -5.87 -28.42
C VAL A 457 -29.21 -5.96 -29.94
N ASP A 458 -28.19 -5.32 -30.50
CA ASP A 458 -27.84 -5.46 -31.91
C ASP A 458 -26.84 -6.60 -32.09
N ILE A 459 -26.98 -7.42 -33.13
CA ILE A 459 -26.09 -8.57 -33.35
C ILE A 459 -25.53 -8.53 -34.77
N GLU A 460 -24.19 -8.51 -34.87
CA GLU A 460 -23.48 -8.45 -36.14
C GLU A 460 -23.43 -9.82 -36.86
N GLU A 461 -23.19 -9.80 -38.17
CA GLU A 461 -23.17 -11.01 -39.01
C GLU A 461 -22.09 -11.97 -38.49
N GLY A 462 -22.39 -13.26 -38.40
CA GLY A 462 -21.46 -14.26 -37.90
C GLY A 462 -20.98 -14.02 -36.46
N ALA A 463 -21.79 -13.45 -35.57
CA ALA A 463 -21.48 -13.36 -34.15
C ALA A 463 -21.17 -14.73 -33.51
N PHE A 464 -21.82 -15.80 -33.99
CA PHE A 464 -21.72 -17.17 -33.47
C PHE A 464 -21.33 -18.14 -34.60
N GLN A 465 -20.11 -18.70 -34.59
CA GLN A 465 -19.61 -19.51 -35.72
C GLN A 465 -19.07 -20.88 -35.32
N ASN A 466 -19.31 -21.89 -36.15
CA ASN A 466 -18.75 -23.25 -36.03
C ASN A 466 -19.11 -23.96 -34.71
N LEU A 467 -20.29 -23.67 -34.13
CA LEU A 467 -20.71 -24.19 -32.83
C LEU A 467 -21.36 -25.57 -32.99
N SER A 468 -20.52 -26.62 -32.98
CA SER A 468 -20.95 -27.98 -33.33
C SER A 468 -21.78 -28.68 -32.24
N ALA A 469 -21.61 -28.29 -30.98
CA ALA A 469 -22.43 -28.75 -29.86
C ALA A 469 -23.77 -28.01 -29.71
N LEU A 470 -23.94 -26.84 -30.31
CA LEU A 470 -25.12 -26.00 -30.06
C LEU A 470 -26.42 -26.71 -30.46
N ARG A 471 -27.33 -26.86 -29.49
CA ARG A 471 -28.68 -27.46 -29.65
C ARG A 471 -29.79 -26.46 -29.40
N LYS A 472 -29.62 -25.54 -28.45
CA LYS A 472 -30.67 -24.61 -28.00
C LYS A 472 -30.20 -23.15 -28.02
N VAL A 473 -31.05 -22.27 -28.52
CA VAL A 473 -30.84 -20.81 -28.53
C VAL A 473 -32.08 -20.13 -27.97
N ASP A 474 -31.93 -19.26 -26.97
CA ASP A 474 -33.05 -18.60 -26.29
C ASP A 474 -32.96 -17.06 -26.35
N PHE A 475 -33.68 -16.43 -27.28
CA PHE A 475 -33.93 -14.99 -27.32
C PHE A 475 -35.19 -14.62 -26.52
N GLU A 476 -35.26 -15.08 -25.27
CA GLU A 476 -36.47 -15.10 -24.45
C GLU A 476 -37.08 -13.71 -24.21
N ASN A 477 -36.26 -12.66 -24.13
CA ASN A 477 -36.71 -11.29 -23.80
C ASN A 477 -36.70 -10.31 -24.97
N ILE A 478 -36.25 -10.71 -26.16
CA ILE A 478 -35.96 -9.78 -27.28
C ILE A 478 -37.21 -9.10 -27.82
N LYS A 479 -37.11 -7.77 -27.98
CA LYS A 479 -38.16 -6.86 -28.50
C LYS A 479 -37.69 -6.15 -29.77
N SER A 480 -38.65 -5.60 -30.52
CA SER A 480 -38.50 -5.00 -31.86
C SER A 480 -37.65 -3.71 -31.93
N SER A 481 -36.98 -3.37 -30.84
CA SER A 481 -35.90 -2.38 -30.74
C SER A 481 -34.50 -2.98 -31.02
N SER A 482 -34.39 -4.30 -31.18
CA SER A 482 -33.16 -5.04 -31.51
C SER A 482 -32.94 -5.14 -33.03
N VAL A 483 -31.70 -4.93 -33.49
CA VAL A 483 -31.34 -5.06 -34.92
C VAL A 483 -30.33 -6.19 -35.14
N PHE A 484 -30.73 -7.23 -35.87
CA PHE A 484 -29.87 -8.36 -36.22
C PHE A 484 -29.40 -8.24 -37.68
N ALA A 485 -28.10 -8.44 -37.91
CA ALA A 485 -27.53 -8.64 -39.24
C ALA A 485 -27.89 -10.06 -39.77
N PRO A 486 -27.80 -10.33 -41.08
CA PRO A 486 -27.98 -11.69 -41.58
C PRO A 486 -26.89 -12.64 -41.05
N ASN A 487 -27.19 -13.94 -41.03
CA ASN A 487 -26.30 -15.03 -40.65
C ASN A 487 -25.64 -14.87 -39.26
N ILE A 488 -26.36 -14.43 -38.23
CA ILE A 488 -25.77 -14.31 -36.88
C ILE A 488 -25.21 -15.65 -36.36
N PHE A 489 -25.79 -16.79 -36.77
CA PHE A 489 -25.23 -18.11 -36.61
C PHE A 489 -24.66 -18.64 -37.94
N VAL A 490 -23.37 -18.96 -37.98
CA VAL A 490 -22.70 -19.57 -39.15
C VAL A 490 -22.22 -20.96 -38.79
N ASN A 491 -22.56 -21.97 -39.60
CA ASN A 491 -22.13 -23.36 -39.38
C ASN A 491 -22.39 -23.87 -37.94
N CYS A 492 -23.62 -23.67 -37.47
CA CYS A 492 -24.14 -24.21 -36.20
C CYS A 492 -25.12 -25.36 -36.52
N PRO A 493 -24.63 -26.52 -37.01
CA PRO A 493 -25.46 -27.48 -37.76
C PRO A 493 -26.47 -28.24 -36.92
N ASN A 494 -26.41 -28.17 -35.58
CA ASN A 494 -27.13 -29.06 -34.68
C ASN A 494 -28.20 -28.37 -33.82
N VAL A 495 -28.52 -27.10 -34.09
CA VAL A 495 -29.62 -26.42 -33.38
C VAL A 495 -30.93 -27.14 -33.68
N THR A 496 -31.65 -27.51 -32.61
CA THR A 496 -32.98 -28.17 -32.65
C THR A 496 -34.03 -27.41 -31.84
N SER A 497 -33.65 -26.36 -31.12
CA SER A 497 -34.59 -25.50 -30.38
C SER A 497 -34.17 -24.05 -30.49
N LEU A 498 -35.10 -23.19 -30.93
CA LEU A 498 -34.91 -21.75 -31.03
C LEU A 498 -36.13 -21.05 -30.43
N THR A 499 -35.89 -20.29 -29.37
CA THR A 499 -36.82 -19.27 -28.87
C THR A 499 -36.46 -17.94 -29.53
N ILE A 500 -37.40 -17.30 -30.21
CA ILE A 500 -37.24 -16.02 -30.91
C ILE A 500 -38.01 -14.89 -30.23
N GLY A 501 -37.47 -13.68 -30.30
CA GLY A 501 -38.20 -12.44 -30.07
C GLY A 501 -38.41 -11.67 -31.36
N GLU A 502 -39.14 -10.57 -31.28
CA GLU A 502 -39.38 -9.70 -32.44
C GLU A 502 -38.11 -8.88 -32.70
N ALA A 503 -37.45 -9.06 -33.85
CA ALA A 503 -36.23 -8.35 -34.22
C ALA A 503 -36.34 -7.75 -35.62
N LYS A 504 -35.54 -6.73 -35.90
CA LYS A 504 -35.46 -6.09 -37.22
C LYS A 504 -34.14 -6.44 -37.89
N SER A 505 -34.14 -6.44 -39.22
CA SER A 505 -32.94 -6.49 -40.03
C SER A 505 -32.34 -5.08 -40.23
N LEU A 506 -31.14 -4.99 -40.78
CA LEU A 506 -30.37 -3.74 -40.93
C LEU A 506 -31.06 -2.64 -41.75
N ASN A 507 -32.07 -2.96 -42.55
CA ASN A 507 -32.88 -2.00 -43.31
C ASN A 507 -34.19 -1.59 -42.61
N GLY A 508 -34.47 -2.13 -41.42
CA GLY A 508 -35.69 -1.88 -40.64
C GLY A 508 -36.84 -2.87 -40.88
N GLU A 509 -36.72 -3.78 -41.84
CA GLU A 509 -37.72 -4.82 -42.12
C GLU A 509 -37.72 -5.91 -41.03
N PRO A 510 -38.82 -6.66 -40.83
CA PRO A 510 -38.85 -7.82 -39.93
C PRO A 510 -37.71 -8.81 -40.22
N TYR A 511 -37.14 -9.41 -39.16
CA TYR A 511 -36.05 -10.38 -39.30
C TYR A 511 -36.61 -11.81 -39.47
N TYR A 512 -36.36 -12.45 -40.62
CA TYR A 512 -37.00 -13.72 -40.98
C TYR A 512 -36.24 -14.92 -40.41
N LEU A 513 -36.91 -16.06 -40.27
CA LEU A 513 -36.33 -17.25 -39.64
C LEU A 513 -35.09 -17.79 -40.40
N LYS A 514 -35.08 -17.64 -41.73
CA LYS A 514 -33.94 -17.97 -42.61
C LYS A 514 -32.71 -17.07 -42.36
N ASP A 515 -32.91 -15.84 -41.90
CA ASP A 515 -31.86 -14.84 -41.79
C ASP A 515 -30.93 -15.12 -40.59
N TYR A 516 -31.38 -15.93 -39.62
CA TYR A 516 -30.55 -16.40 -38.50
C TYR A 516 -29.31 -17.21 -38.93
N GLY A 517 -29.26 -17.74 -40.18
CA GLY A 517 -28.19 -18.63 -40.66
C GLY A 517 -28.30 -20.08 -40.16
N LEU A 518 -29.43 -20.42 -39.55
CA LEU A 518 -29.78 -21.78 -39.10
C LEU A 518 -30.65 -22.50 -40.14
N LYS A 519 -30.78 -23.83 -40.00
CA LYS A 519 -31.62 -24.66 -40.86
C LYS A 519 -32.44 -25.66 -40.04
N GLY A 520 -33.75 -25.66 -40.27
CA GLY A 520 -34.70 -26.56 -39.64
C GLY A 520 -34.52 -28.04 -40.01
N LYS A 521 -34.94 -28.92 -39.10
CA LYS A 521 -34.79 -30.39 -39.14
C LYS A 521 -36.02 -31.07 -38.53
N GLU A 522 -36.16 -32.38 -38.74
CA GLU A 522 -37.31 -33.21 -38.30
C GLU A 522 -37.73 -33.10 -36.83
N THR A 523 -36.86 -32.61 -35.94
CA THR A 523 -37.15 -32.42 -34.51
C THR A 523 -36.95 -30.96 -34.05
N PHE A 524 -37.09 -30.00 -34.96
CA PHE A 524 -36.83 -28.59 -34.66
C PHE A 524 -38.04 -27.95 -33.99
N LYS A 525 -37.83 -27.38 -32.79
CA LYS A 525 -38.84 -26.62 -32.04
C LYS A 525 -38.61 -25.12 -32.18
N LEU A 526 -39.61 -24.42 -32.70
CA LEU A 526 -39.68 -22.97 -32.75
C LEU A 526 -40.61 -22.45 -31.65
N THR A 527 -40.13 -21.52 -30.83
CA THR A 527 -40.93 -20.85 -29.79
C THR A 527 -40.91 -19.34 -30.04
N PHE A 528 -42.07 -18.72 -30.20
CA PHE A 528 -42.20 -17.27 -30.16
C PHE A 528 -42.26 -16.82 -28.69
N ASN A 529 -41.48 -15.80 -28.32
CA ASN A 529 -41.49 -15.29 -26.95
C ASN A 529 -42.76 -14.48 -26.64
N SER A 530 -42.96 -14.16 -25.37
CA SER A 530 -44.13 -13.43 -24.88
C SER A 530 -44.21 -11.97 -25.35
N SER A 531 -43.16 -11.41 -25.99
CA SER A 531 -43.15 -10.04 -26.53
C SER A 531 -43.24 -9.98 -28.06
N PHE A 532 -43.38 -11.12 -28.74
CA PHE A 532 -43.61 -11.16 -30.18
C PHE A 532 -45.09 -10.89 -30.45
N GLU A 533 -45.41 -9.83 -31.19
CA GLU A 533 -46.82 -9.43 -31.41
C GLU A 533 -47.34 -9.85 -32.79
N ASN A 534 -46.56 -9.63 -33.85
CA ASN A 534 -47.04 -9.70 -35.24
C ASN A 534 -46.15 -10.58 -36.13
N ILE A 535 -46.62 -11.77 -36.53
CA ILE A 535 -45.89 -12.65 -37.46
C ILE A 535 -46.00 -12.09 -38.89
N PRO A 536 -44.90 -11.72 -39.57
CA PRO A 536 -44.95 -11.22 -40.95
C PRO A 536 -45.28 -12.34 -41.94
N GLU A 537 -45.78 -11.98 -43.13
CA GLU A 537 -45.95 -12.93 -44.23
C GLU A 537 -44.65 -13.68 -44.54
N LYS A 538 -44.73 -15.00 -44.75
CA LYS A 538 -43.62 -15.89 -45.15
C LYS A 538 -42.49 -15.99 -44.11
N PHE A 539 -42.80 -15.78 -42.83
CA PHE A 539 -41.81 -15.71 -41.75
C PHE A 539 -40.78 -16.86 -41.73
N ASN A 540 -41.23 -18.10 -41.97
CA ASN A 540 -40.42 -19.31 -41.97
C ASN A 540 -40.10 -19.86 -43.37
N GLU A 541 -40.36 -19.12 -44.45
CA GLU A 541 -40.11 -19.58 -45.82
C GLU A 541 -38.62 -19.91 -46.04
N GLY A 542 -38.35 -21.12 -46.56
CA GLY A 542 -37.00 -21.59 -46.86
C GLY A 542 -36.18 -22.08 -45.65
N PHE A 543 -36.70 -22.03 -44.42
CA PHE A 543 -35.96 -22.45 -43.22
C PHE A 543 -35.68 -23.95 -43.15
N GLY A 544 -36.59 -24.79 -43.66
CA GLY A 544 -36.52 -26.25 -43.58
C GLY A 544 -37.67 -26.83 -42.74
N GLN A 545 -37.41 -27.94 -42.07
CA GLN A 545 -38.41 -28.65 -41.25
C GLN A 545 -38.56 -28.03 -39.85
N ILE A 546 -39.79 -28.05 -39.31
CA ILE A 546 -40.12 -27.60 -37.95
C ILE A 546 -41.20 -28.56 -37.42
N GLU A 547 -40.90 -29.29 -36.35
CA GLU A 547 -41.79 -30.29 -35.75
C GLU A 547 -42.82 -29.65 -34.82
N THR A 548 -42.36 -28.65 -34.05
CA THR A 548 -43.15 -28.01 -33.00
C THR A 548 -43.11 -26.49 -33.18
N ILE A 549 -44.28 -25.84 -33.21
CA ILE A 549 -44.42 -24.38 -33.09
C ILE A 549 -45.16 -24.05 -31.79
N VAL A 550 -44.59 -23.14 -31.00
CA VAL A 550 -45.22 -22.56 -29.80
C VAL A 550 -45.37 -21.06 -30.01
N LEU A 551 -46.59 -20.55 -29.96
CA LEU A 551 -46.87 -19.12 -30.03
C LEU A 551 -46.77 -18.47 -28.65
N GLY A 552 -46.25 -17.25 -28.60
CA GLY A 552 -46.20 -16.44 -27.38
C GLY A 552 -47.53 -15.74 -27.09
N ASP A 553 -47.77 -15.40 -25.84
CA ASP A 553 -49.08 -14.90 -25.37
C ASP A 553 -49.48 -13.52 -25.89
N SER A 554 -48.58 -12.76 -26.53
CA SER A 554 -48.92 -11.48 -27.16
C SER A 554 -49.44 -11.63 -28.60
N ILE A 555 -49.31 -12.82 -29.22
CA ILE A 555 -49.78 -13.07 -30.59
C ILE A 555 -51.31 -13.24 -30.55
N GLN A 556 -52.04 -12.24 -31.07
CA GLN A 556 -53.50 -12.25 -31.13
C GLN A 556 -54.05 -12.78 -32.46
N GLU A 557 -53.28 -12.68 -33.54
CA GLU A 557 -53.66 -13.12 -34.87
C GLU A 557 -52.49 -13.82 -35.58
N VAL A 558 -52.80 -14.91 -36.29
CA VAL A 558 -51.94 -15.47 -37.34
C VAL A 558 -52.77 -15.56 -38.61
N SER A 559 -52.52 -14.66 -39.56
CA SER A 559 -53.23 -14.56 -40.83
C SER A 559 -52.68 -15.52 -41.88
N PHE A 560 -53.42 -15.69 -42.99
CA PHE A 560 -52.97 -16.48 -44.14
C PHE A 560 -51.57 -16.05 -44.62
N GLY A 561 -50.71 -17.02 -44.90
CA GLY A 561 -49.36 -16.78 -45.42
C GLY A 561 -48.30 -16.36 -44.38
N CYS A 562 -48.65 -16.01 -43.13
CA CYS A 562 -47.68 -15.70 -42.07
C CYS A 562 -46.73 -16.88 -41.77
N LEU A 563 -47.29 -18.08 -41.62
CA LEU A 563 -46.55 -19.32 -41.36
C LEU A 563 -46.81 -20.35 -42.47
N HIS A 564 -45.73 -20.78 -43.14
CA HIS A 564 -45.76 -21.86 -44.11
C HIS A 564 -45.67 -23.22 -43.39
N THR A 565 -46.75 -24.01 -43.41
CA THR A 565 -46.86 -25.29 -42.66
C THR A 565 -46.83 -26.54 -43.53
N TYR A 566 -46.92 -26.41 -44.85
CA TYR A 566 -46.87 -27.54 -45.77
C TYR A 566 -45.45 -28.11 -45.92
N GLY A 567 -45.28 -29.42 -45.77
CA GLY A 567 -44.01 -30.09 -46.04
C GLY A 567 -42.88 -29.79 -45.05
N ILE A 568 -43.14 -29.02 -43.99
CA ILE A 568 -42.16 -28.77 -42.90
C ILE A 568 -42.18 -29.88 -41.83
N GLY A 569 -43.16 -30.78 -41.85
CA GLY A 569 -43.29 -31.86 -40.85
C GLY A 569 -43.84 -31.41 -39.48
N LEU A 570 -44.73 -30.42 -39.47
CA LEU A 570 -45.33 -29.86 -38.26
C LEU A 570 -46.29 -30.86 -37.59
N LYS A 571 -45.87 -31.45 -36.48
CA LYS A 571 -46.69 -32.39 -35.68
C LYS A 571 -47.38 -31.71 -34.51
N GLU A 572 -46.78 -30.67 -33.94
CA GLU A 572 -47.27 -30.00 -32.74
C GLU A 572 -47.38 -28.48 -32.92
N PHE A 573 -48.54 -27.93 -32.58
CA PHE A 573 -48.84 -26.52 -32.58
C PHE A 573 -49.48 -26.12 -31.25
N TYR A 574 -48.87 -25.16 -30.55
CA TYR A 574 -49.32 -24.67 -29.26
C TYR A 574 -49.72 -23.19 -29.38
N PRO A 575 -51.02 -22.87 -29.37
CA PRO A 575 -51.51 -21.48 -29.34
C PRO A 575 -51.10 -20.74 -28.07
N GLY A 576 -50.84 -19.44 -28.18
CA GLY A 576 -50.70 -18.54 -27.03
C GLY A 576 -52.06 -18.22 -26.41
N LEU A 577 -52.09 -17.82 -25.14
CA LEU A 577 -53.31 -17.61 -24.36
C LEU A 577 -54.25 -16.55 -24.98
N SER A 578 -53.68 -15.52 -25.62
CA SER A 578 -54.43 -14.40 -26.21
C SER A 578 -54.82 -14.59 -27.68
N LEU A 579 -54.57 -15.75 -28.29
CA LEU A 579 -54.84 -15.94 -29.73
C LEU A 579 -56.35 -15.87 -30.02
N ARG A 580 -56.77 -14.89 -30.83
CA ARG A 580 -58.17 -14.63 -31.20
C ARG A 580 -58.49 -14.94 -32.66
N LYS A 581 -57.49 -15.01 -33.53
CA LYS A 581 -57.67 -15.35 -34.95
C LYS A 581 -56.55 -16.26 -35.47
N LEU A 582 -56.91 -17.33 -36.17
CA LEU A 582 -55.99 -18.29 -36.76
C LEU A 582 -56.46 -18.69 -38.17
N GLU A 583 -55.67 -18.35 -39.17
CA GLU A 583 -55.90 -18.63 -40.58
C GLU A 583 -54.69 -19.35 -41.16
N ILE A 584 -54.69 -20.67 -41.10
CA ILE A 584 -53.51 -21.50 -41.40
C ILE A 584 -53.91 -22.89 -41.89
N ALA A 585 -53.03 -23.57 -42.61
CA ALA A 585 -53.09 -25.01 -42.81
C ALA A 585 -52.40 -25.76 -41.67
N LEU A 586 -52.93 -26.92 -41.25
CA LEU A 586 -52.29 -27.82 -40.28
C LEU A 586 -52.32 -29.27 -40.82
N PRO A 587 -51.56 -29.59 -41.89
CA PRO A 587 -51.72 -30.85 -42.62
C PRO A 587 -51.18 -32.08 -41.86
N ASP A 588 -50.03 -31.95 -41.20
CA ASP A 588 -49.26 -33.06 -40.63
C ASP A 588 -49.42 -33.21 -39.10
N LEU A 589 -50.37 -32.48 -38.50
CA LEU A 589 -50.55 -32.40 -37.04
C LEU A 589 -50.86 -33.78 -36.42
N ASP A 590 -50.20 -34.09 -35.32
CA ASP A 590 -50.34 -35.37 -34.57
C ASP A 590 -50.04 -35.15 -33.08
N GLN A 591 -50.86 -34.34 -32.40
CA GLN A 591 -50.65 -33.98 -30.98
C GLN A 591 -51.78 -34.47 -30.05
N ASN A 592 -51.45 -34.63 -28.77
CA ASN A 592 -52.43 -35.08 -27.77
C ASN A 592 -53.57 -34.06 -27.58
N ILE A 593 -53.23 -32.79 -27.37
CA ILE A 593 -54.20 -31.72 -27.07
C ILE A 593 -53.86 -30.51 -27.94
N LEU A 594 -54.82 -30.00 -28.69
CA LEU A 594 -54.80 -28.66 -29.29
C LEU A 594 -55.88 -27.83 -28.59
N GLN A 595 -55.46 -26.80 -27.85
CA GLN A 595 -56.33 -26.03 -26.98
C GLN A 595 -56.20 -24.53 -27.24
N PHE A 596 -57.35 -23.86 -27.32
CA PHE A 596 -57.49 -22.41 -27.46
C PHE A 596 -58.17 -21.86 -26.22
N ASN A 597 -57.52 -20.90 -25.56
CA ASN A 597 -57.97 -20.35 -24.26
C ASN A 597 -58.69 -19.00 -24.36
N SER A 598 -58.69 -18.38 -25.54
CA SER A 598 -59.53 -17.23 -25.88
C SER A 598 -60.59 -17.65 -26.91
N PRO A 599 -61.68 -16.87 -27.10
CA PRO A 599 -62.62 -17.11 -28.19
C PRO A 599 -61.90 -16.93 -29.53
N ILE A 600 -61.88 -17.98 -30.35
CA ILE A 600 -61.02 -18.08 -31.54
C ILE A 600 -61.85 -18.00 -32.84
N GLU A 601 -61.47 -17.12 -33.76
CA GLU A 601 -61.87 -17.19 -35.17
C GLU A 601 -60.89 -18.09 -35.91
N PHE A 602 -61.28 -19.34 -36.21
CA PHE A 602 -60.41 -20.35 -36.80
C PHE A 602 -60.87 -20.71 -38.21
N THR A 603 -60.05 -20.35 -39.20
CA THR A 603 -60.22 -20.77 -40.59
C THR A 603 -59.09 -21.73 -40.97
N LEU A 604 -59.44 -22.93 -41.42
CA LEU A 604 -58.48 -23.96 -41.82
C LEU A 604 -58.24 -23.92 -43.33
N GLU A 605 -56.98 -23.79 -43.75
CA GLU A 605 -56.60 -23.73 -45.17
C GLU A 605 -56.30 -25.12 -45.78
N GLY A 606 -56.71 -25.30 -47.04
CA GLY A 606 -56.28 -26.40 -47.92
C GLY A 606 -56.93 -27.78 -47.68
N GLU A 607 -56.36 -28.80 -48.34
CA GLU A 607 -56.99 -30.13 -48.50
C GLU A 607 -56.50 -31.19 -47.50
N ALA A 608 -55.22 -31.18 -47.13
CA ALA A 608 -54.61 -32.12 -46.17
C ALA A 608 -54.69 -31.57 -44.75
N LYS A 609 -55.06 -32.41 -43.77
CA LYS A 609 -55.57 -31.97 -42.47
C LYS A 609 -55.17 -32.92 -41.34
N GLY A 610 -54.71 -32.31 -40.26
CA GLY A 610 -54.13 -32.99 -39.11
C GLY A 610 -55.14 -33.69 -38.21
N LYS A 611 -54.58 -34.43 -37.27
CA LYS A 611 -55.28 -35.22 -36.26
C LYS A 611 -54.81 -34.84 -34.87
N VAL A 612 -55.75 -34.80 -33.93
CA VAL A 612 -55.47 -34.61 -32.50
C VAL A 612 -56.25 -35.62 -31.67
N LYS A 613 -55.84 -35.90 -30.43
CA LYS A 613 -56.71 -36.66 -29.52
C LYS A 613 -57.80 -35.75 -28.96
N GLN A 614 -57.47 -34.51 -28.60
CA GLN A 614 -58.44 -33.54 -28.10
C GLN A 614 -58.28 -32.18 -28.81
N LEU A 615 -59.38 -31.63 -29.31
CA LEU A 615 -59.50 -30.24 -29.75
C LEU A 615 -60.40 -29.49 -28.77
N ILE A 616 -59.87 -28.46 -28.11
CA ILE A 616 -60.54 -27.75 -27.00
C ILE A 616 -60.62 -26.25 -27.33
N LEU A 617 -61.86 -25.73 -27.35
CA LEU A 617 -62.18 -24.30 -27.44
C LEU A 617 -62.74 -23.85 -26.09
N SER A 618 -61.86 -23.48 -25.15
CA SER A 618 -62.22 -23.24 -23.74
C SER A 618 -63.29 -22.16 -23.61
N GLU A 619 -63.12 -21.03 -24.30
CA GLU A 619 -64.08 -19.91 -24.33
C GLU A 619 -64.94 -19.89 -25.62
N GLY A 620 -65.03 -21.02 -26.33
CA GLY A 620 -65.76 -21.13 -27.60
C GLY A 620 -64.99 -20.52 -28.78
N GLY A 621 -65.71 -20.18 -29.86
CA GLY A 621 -65.08 -19.71 -31.09
C GLY A 621 -65.95 -19.85 -32.33
N SER A 622 -65.43 -19.40 -33.46
CA SER A 622 -66.06 -19.39 -34.77
C SER A 622 -65.21 -20.19 -35.75
N LEU A 623 -65.60 -21.44 -36.01
CA LEU A 623 -64.95 -22.34 -36.96
C LEU A 623 -65.50 -22.07 -38.37
N THR A 624 -64.63 -21.81 -39.34
CA THR A 624 -65.01 -21.48 -40.73
C THR A 624 -64.23 -22.35 -41.72
N ASN A 625 -64.91 -22.94 -42.70
CA ASN A 625 -64.31 -23.86 -43.68
C ASN A 625 -63.62 -25.08 -43.03
N PHE A 626 -64.01 -25.44 -41.80
CA PHE A 626 -63.31 -26.40 -40.94
C PHE A 626 -63.73 -27.84 -41.23
N LYS A 627 -63.59 -28.24 -42.50
CA LYS A 627 -63.86 -29.61 -43.01
C LYS A 627 -62.70 -30.54 -42.70
N GLY A 628 -62.92 -31.83 -42.46
CA GLY A 628 -61.92 -32.90 -42.58
C GLY A 628 -60.77 -32.92 -41.56
N PHE A 629 -60.81 -32.07 -40.52
CA PHE A 629 -59.89 -32.16 -39.39
C PHE A 629 -60.35 -33.29 -38.44
N THR A 630 -59.39 -34.02 -37.85
CA THR A 630 -59.67 -35.17 -36.97
C THR A 630 -59.40 -34.82 -35.51
N ALA A 631 -60.37 -35.05 -34.63
CA ALA A 631 -60.21 -34.94 -33.19
C ALA A 631 -60.96 -36.08 -32.49
N ASN A 632 -60.31 -36.97 -31.74
CA ASN A 632 -61.04 -38.07 -31.07
C ASN A 632 -62.12 -37.54 -30.12
N THR A 633 -61.81 -36.47 -29.40
CA THR A 633 -62.74 -35.67 -28.61
C THR A 633 -62.71 -34.21 -29.06
N PHE A 634 -63.87 -33.63 -29.36
CA PHE A 634 -64.04 -32.19 -29.59
C PHE A 634 -64.76 -31.55 -28.41
N LYS A 635 -64.26 -30.40 -27.93
CA LYS A 635 -64.79 -29.69 -26.77
C LYS A 635 -64.93 -28.19 -27.07
N SER A 636 -66.10 -27.61 -26.84
CA SER A 636 -66.32 -26.16 -26.98
C SER A 636 -67.40 -25.66 -26.01
N PHE A 637 -67.04 -24.79 -25.07
CA PHE A 637 -67.93 -24.45 -23.93
C PHE A 637 -68.51 -23.03 -23.96
N GLY A 638 -67.82 -22.08 -24.60
CA GLY A 638 -68.36 -20.74 -24.85
C GLY A 638 -69.24 -20.66 -26.11
N ASP A 639 -69.45 -19.43 -26.58
CA ASP A 639 -70.25 -19.15 -27.77
C ASP A 639 -69.60 -19.79 -29.01
N THR A 640 -70.23 -20.83 -29.55
CA THR A 640 -69.66 -21.67 -30.60
C THR A 640 -70.42 -21.46 -31.92
N LYS A 641 -69.71 -21.08 -32.98
CA LYS A 641 -70.26 -20.89 -34.33
C LYS A 641 -69.58 -21.82 -35.31
N PHE A 642 -70.37 -22.52 -36.13
CA PHE A 642 -69.87 -23.28 -37.27
C PHE A 642 -70.34 -22.62 -38.57
N ASN A 643 -69.42 -22.11 -39.36
CA ASN A 643 -69.70 -21.42 -40.62
C ASN A 643 -69.17 -22.26 -41.78
N ASN A 644 -69.88 -22.23 -42.91
CA ASN A 644 -69.47 -22.65 -44.26
C ASN A 644 -68.65 -23.96 -44.31
N GLU A 645 -69.24 -25.07 -44.75
CA GLU A 645 -68.54 -26.35 -44.97
C GLU A 645 -67.76 -26.93 -43.77
N THR A 646 -68.14 -26.61 -42.52
CA THR A 646 -67.46 -27.20 -41.35
C THR A 646 -67.90 -28.65 -41.11
N LEU A 647 -66.95 -29.58 -40.99
CA LEU A 647 -67.21 -31.01 -40.75
C LEU A 647 -66.03 -31.64 -40.00
N ILE A 648 -66.20 -31.95 -38.72
CA ILE A 648 -65.14 -32.49 -37.84
C ILE A 648 -65.30 -34.01 -37.71
N ALA A 649 -64.22 -34.76 -37.88
CA ALA A 649 -64.24 -36.20 -37.62
C ALA A 649 -63.97 -36.47 -36.12
N SER A 650 -64.96 -37.01 -35.40
CA SER A 650 -64.90 -37.24 -33.95
C SER A 650 -65.62 -38.52 -33.51
N LYS A 651 -65.37 -38.94 -32.27
CA LYS A 651 -66.16 -39.94 -31.54
C LYS A 651 -66.96 -39.32 -30.40
N ASP A 652 -66.36 -38.36 -29.71
CA ASP A 652 -66.87 -37.76 -28.49
C ASP A 652 -66.91 -36.23 -28.65
N VAL A 653 -68.06 -35.62 -28.34
CA VAL A 653 -68.31 -34.20 -28.60
C VAL A 653 -68.96 -33.56 -27.39
N HIS A 654 -68.33 -32.53 -26.83
CA HIS A 654 -68.86 -31.74 -25.73
C HIS A 654 -69.13 -30.30 -26.19
N LEU A 655 -70.37 -29.85 -26.10
CA LEU A 655 -70.81 -28.52 -26.54
C LEU A 655 -71.51 -27.76 -25.41
N GLY A 656 -71.22 -26.47 -25.28
CA GLY A 656 -71.99 -25.55 -24.45
C GLY A 656 -73.41 -25.31 -24.98
N LYS A 657 -74.22 -24.60 -24.20
CA LYS A 657 -75.62 -24.26 -24.57
C LYS A 657 -75.76 -23.26 -25.72
N ASN A 658 -74.71 -22.50 -26.04
CA ASN A 658 -74.72 -21.43 -27.04
C ASN A 658 -74.03 -21.89 -28.34
N VAL A 659 -74.79 -22.60 -29.20
CA VAL A 659 -74.29 -23.06 -30.50
C VAL A 659 -75.13 -22.49 -31.64
N THR A 660 -74.47 -21.95 -32.66
CA THR A 660 -75.11 -21.53 -33.92
C THR A 660 -74.37 -22.07 -35.14
N VAL A 661 -75.09 -22.23 -36.25
CA VAL A 661 -74.56 -22.76 -37.50
C VAL A 661 -75.04 -21.93 -38.68
N TYR A 662 -74.15 -21.69 -39.64
CA TYR A 662 -74.41 -20.94 -40.86
C TYR A 662 -73.88 -21.71 -42.07
N ASN A 663 -74.72 -21.88 -43.10
CA ASN A 663 -74.39 -22.51 -44.39
C ASN A 663 -73.62 -23.85 -44.28
N THR A 664 -74.01 -24.69 -43.31
CA THR A 664 -73.41 -26.01 -43.08
C THR A 664 -74.53 -27.01 -42.82
N GLU A 665 -74.57 -28.09 -43.59
CA GLU A 665 -75.66 -29.09 -43.53
C GLU A 665 -75.44 -30.13 -42.44
N THR A 666 -74.17 -30.44 -42.13
CA THR A 666 -73.75 -31.49 -41.19
C THR A 666 -72.48 -31.08 -40.46
N LEU A 667 -72.35 -31.38 -39.16
CA LEU A 667 -71.26 -30.87 -38.32
C LEU A 667 -70.16 -31.90 -38.03
N PHE A 668 -70.53 -33.18 -37.89
CA PHE A 668 -69.63 -34.25 -37.48
C PHE A 668 -69.72 -35.48 -38.38
N THR A 669 -68.61 -36.20 -38.46
CA THR A 669 -68.49 -37.51 -39.13
C THR A 669 -67.75 -38.49 -38.22
N ASN A 670 -67.97 -39.79 -38.38
CA ASN A 670 -67.36 -40.80 -37.51
C ASN A 670 -65.88 -41.04 -37.83
N LEU A 671 -65.10 -41.38 -36.79
CA LEU A 671 -63.74 -41.91 -36.94
C LEU A 671 -63.71 -43.42 -37.21
N ASP A 672 -64.75 -44.16 -36.83
CA ASP A 672 -64.93 -45.59 -37.10
C ASP A 672 -66.41 -46.03 -36.96
N GLU A 673 -66.68 -47.33 -37.07
CA GLU A 673 -68.03 -47.90 -37.10
C GLU A 673 -68.82 -47.79 -35.78
N THR A 674 -68.28 -47.18 -34.71
CA THR A 674 -68.93 -47.20 -33.37
C THR A 674 -70.03 -46.16 -33.16
N GLY A 675 -70.14 -45.17 -34.06
CA GLY A 675 -71.08 -44.05 -33.95
C GLY A 675 -70.46 -42.75 -33.46
N ILE A 676 -71.27 -41.87 -32.87
CA ILE A 676 -70.83 -40.62 -32.23
C ILE A 676 -71.65 -40.35 -30.97
N ASP A 677 -70.98 -39.91 -29.91
CA ASP A 677 -71.58 -39.48 -28.65
C ASP A 677 -71.46 -37.95 -28.51
N ILE A 678 -72.58 -37.26 -28.31
CA ILE A 678 -72.67 -35.79 -28.26
C ILE A 678 -73.31 -35.35 -26.94
N THR A 679 -72.56 -34.65 -26.10
CA THR A 679 -73.02 -34.12 -24.80
C THR A 679 -73.17 -32.61 -24.83
N PHE A 680 -74.38 -32.11 -24.56
CA PHE A 680 -74.65 -30.68 -24.38
C PHE A 680 -74.64 -30.28 -22.90
N TYR A 681 -73.90 -29.23 -22.55
CA TYR A 681 -73.73 -28.72 -21.19
C TYR A 681 -74.52 -27.43 -20.96
N GLY A 682 -75.09 -27.27 -19.76
CA GLY A 682 -75.89 -26.11 -19.37
C GLY A 682 -77.26 -26.02 -20.09
N THR A 683 -77.76 -27.12 -20.65
CA THR A 683 -79.07 -27.20 -21.32
C THR A 683 -79.71 -28.59 -21.17
N LYS A 684 -81.05 -28.65 -21.24
CA LYS A 684 -81.86 -29.90 -21.22
C LYS A 684 -82.39 -30.30 -22.60
N THR A 685 -82.13 -29.48 -23.62
CA THR A 685 -82.63 -29.64 -24.98
C THR A 685 -81.55 -29.22 -25.97
N ILE A 686 -81.61 -29.78 -27.18
CA ILE A 686 -80.75 -29.36 -28.30
C ILE A 686 -80.87 -27.84 -28.48
N PRO A 687 -79.75 -27.08 -28.55
CA PRO A 687 -79.80 -25.64 -28.74
C PRO A 687 -80.57 -25.23 -30.01
N THR A 688 -81.37 -24.17 -29.92
CA THR A 688 -82.26 -23.74 -31.02
C THR A 688 -81.53 -23.31 -32.29
N GLY A 689 -80.26 -22.90 -32.18
CA GLY A 689 -79.40 -22.59 -33.33
C GLY A 689 -78.99 -23.81 -34.18
N ILE A 690 -79.26 -25.03 -33.70
CA ILE A 690 -78.87 -26.29 -34.35
C ILE A 690 -79.99 -27.35 -34.35
N SER A 691 -81.19 -27.04 -33.86
CA SER A 691 -82.29 -28.02 -33.71
C SER A 691 -82.81 -28.63 -35.02
N ASN A 692 -82.43 -28.06 -36.16
CA ASN A 692 -82.91 -28.44 -37.50
C ASN A 692 -81.78 -29.00 -38.39
N ILE A 693 -80.63 -29.36 -37.80
CA ILE A 693 -79.41 -29.77 -38.50
C ILE A 693 -79.14 -31.25 -38.23
N HIS A 694 -78.64 -31.96 -39.24
CA HIS A 694 -78.15 -33.32 -39.06
C HIS A 694 -76.77 -33.25 -38.41
N PHE A 695 -76.64 -33.69 -37.15
CA PHE A 695 -75.35 -33.62 -36.46
C PHE A 695 -74.29 -34.52 -37.10
N TYR A 696 -74.73 -35.63 -37.72
CA TYR A 696 -73.89 -36.77 -38.04
C TYR A 696 -74.03 -37.25 -39.50
N VAL A 697 -72.90 -37.63 -40.10
CA VAL A 697 -72.83 -38.44 -41.33
C VAL A 697 -71.85 -39.60 -41.12
N GLY A 698 -72.36 -40.82 -41.10
CA GLY A 698 -71.53 -42.02 -40.92
C GLY A 698 -72.31 -43.33 -40.80
N THR A 699 -71.58 -44.39 -40.48
CA THR A 699 -72.12 -45.73 -40.17
C THR A 699 -71.95 -45.99 -38.68
N GLY A 700 -73.05 -45.93 -37.93
CA GLY A 700 -73.07 -46.08 -36.48
C GLY A 700 -74.33 -45.43 -35.87
N GLU A 701 -74.44 -45.45 -34.55
CA GLU A 701 -75.52 -44.75 -33.83
C GLU A 701 -75.10 -43.33 -33.44
N GLU A 702 -76.02 -42.38 -33.50
CA GLU A 702 -75.89 -41.04 -32.93
C GLU A 702 -76.51 -41.03 -31.53
N ARG A 703 -75.75 -40.68 -30.50
CA ARG A 703 -76.23 -40.63 -29.10
C ARG A 703 -76.11 -39.21 -28.55
N ILE A 704 -77.21 -38.67 -28.04
CA ILE A 704 -77.27 -37.31 -27.51
C ILE A 704 -77.51 -37.35 -26.00
N HIS A 705 -76.65 -36.66 -25.25
CA HIS A 705 -76.65 -36.55 -23.80
C HIS A 705 -76.80 -35.08 -23.37
N PHE A 706 -77.34 -34.85 -22.17
CA PHE A 706 -77.55 -33.52 -21.61
C PHE A 706 -77.02 -33.46 -20.18
N ASN A 707 -76.12 -32.52 -19.90
CA ASN A 707 -75.65 -32.19 -18.56
C ASN A 707 -76.15 -30.79 -18.16
N ASN A 708 -76.68 -30.68 -16.94
CA ASN A 708 -77.24 -29.43 -16.41
C ASN A 708 -76.20 -28.54 -15.75
N ASP A 709 -75.13 -29.13 -15.24
CA ASP A 709 -74.10 -28.41 -14.53
C ASP A 709 -73.21 -27.69 -15.56
N MET A 710 -72.94 -26.40 -15.32
CA MET A 710 -71.88 -25.69 -16.04
C MET A 710 -70.53 -25.88 -15.36
N ASP A 711 -70.50 -26.50 -14.18
CA ASP A 711 -69.29 -26.73 -13.42
C ASP A 711 -68.45 -27.80 -14.12
N TYR A 712 -67.32 -27.33 -14.62
CA TYR A 712 -66.32 -28.09 -15.33
C TYR A 712 -65.46 -28.83 -14.29
N GLU A 713 -65.47 -30.17 -14.29
CA GLU A 713 -64.36 -30.86 -13.64
C GLU A 713 -63.10 -30.61 -14.49
N GLU A 714 -62.29 -29.66 -14.04
CA GLU A 714 -60.92 -29.48 -14.52
C GLU A 714 -60.14 -30.78 -14.29
N ILE A 715 -60.02 -31.59 -15.34
CA ILE A 715 -58.94 -32.58 -15.43
C ILE A 715 -57.64 -31.79 -15.67
N GLY A 716 -57.10 -31.25 -14.58
CA GLY A 716 -55.75 -30.72 -14.48
C GLY A 716 -55.50 -29.39 -15.17
N SER A 717 -55.70 -28.29 -14.43
CA SER A 717 -54.88 -27.08 -14.57
C SER A 717 -53.41 -27.38 -14.15
N GLY A 718 -52.74 -28.20 -14.96
CA GLY A 718 -51.36 -28.63 -14.79
C GLY A 718 -50.39 -27.48 -15.01
N SER A 719 -50.21 -26.65 -13.98
CA SER A 719 -49.14 -25.66 -13.94
C SER A 719 -47.79 -26.34 -14.18
N SER A 720 -46.99 -25.77 -15.08
CA SER A 720 -45.72 -26.32 -15.54
C SER A 720 -44.60 -26.13 -14.51
N SER A 721 -44.71 -26.81 -13.37
CA SER A 721 -43.57 -27.07 -12.48
C SER A 721 -43.61 -28.52 -12.01
N GLY A 722 -42.55 -29.27 -12.31
CA GLY A 722 -42.58 -30.73 -12.21
C GLY A 722 -42.49 -31.24 -10.77
N ASN A 723 -43.33 -32.23 -10.45
CA ASN A 723 -42.85 -33.47 -9.84
C ASN A 723 -43.83 -34.61 -10.13
N LEU A 724 -43.30 -35.75 -10.56
CA LEU A 724 -44.05 -36.99 -10.71
C LEU A 724 -44.11 -37.70 -9.37
N SER A 725 -45.31 -37.92 -8.84
CA SER A 725 -45.58 -38.90 -7.79
C SER A 725 -46.84 -39.68 -8.12
N TYR A 726 -46.71 -41.01 -8.20
CA TYR A 726 -47.83 -41.94 -8.31
C TYR A 726 -48.53 -42.08 -6.94
N GLU A 727 -49.86 -42.11 -6.93
CA GLU A 727 -50.64 -42.81 -5.90
C GLU A 727 -51.79 -43.59 -6.57
N GLU A 728 -51.86 -44.89 -6.29
CA GLU A 728 -53.06 -45.73 -6.49
C GLU A 728 -53.98 -45.60 -5.27
N ILE A 729 -55.25 -45.18 -5.45
CA ILE A 729 -56.49 -45.66 -4.78
C ILE A 729 -57.65 -45.14 -5.67
N GLY A 730 -58.75 -45.82 -6.01
CA GLY A 730 -59.25 -47.18 -5.75
C GLY A 730 -60.73 -47.26 -6.21
N ASP A 731 -61.32 -48.45 -6.29
CA ASP A 731 -62.68 -48.65 -6.83
C ASP A 731 -63.80 -47.84 -6.12
N GLY A 732 -64.78 -47.34 -6.90
CA GLY A 732 -65.99 -46.72 -6.37
C GLY A 732 -67.03 -46.38 -7.44
N GLU A 733 -68.10 -47.18 -7.55
CA GLU A 733 -69.25 -46.93 -8.44
C GLU A 733 -70.03 -45.64 -8.07
N LYS A 734 -70.38 -44.82 -9.07
CA LYS A 734 -71.78 -44.43 -9.35
C LYS A 734 -71.99 -43.66 -10.65
#